data_AF-A0A7Z1GPM2-F1
#
_entry.id   AF-A0A7Z1GPM2-F1
#
_cell.length_a   1.000
_cell.length_b   1.000
_cell.length_c   1.000
_cell.angle_alpha   90.00
_cell.angle_beta   90.00
_cell.angle_gamma   90.00
#
_symmetry.space_group_name_H-M   'P 1'
#
loop_
_entity.id
_entity.type
_entity.pdbx_description
1 polymer ?
#
loop_
_entity_poly.entity_id
_entity_poly.type
_entity_poly.pdbx_seq_one_letter_code
_entity_poly.pdbx_strand_id
1 'polypeptide(L)'
;MNDLANSTMTTTSPPKRIDFNTPELQRKRRIRALKDRLTRWYVLVGGLAVLGAITLIFFFLAYVVAPLFQGASLTKEDALTPAWMQDAGKPLLISLEEQNQVAMRVSDKGQALFFDVTSGAELKRVDLPLAPGVSVASIGEDQPGSPLVILGLSNGQSLVFRHTYKVSYPDGKKTITPAIEYPYGETPIVLDDAGRPLEHVALNATDSSLVVAGSAGSHLNVLTLSREENMMTGEVTSEQKRVELPQMTEPVKAIFIDPRQQWLYVINGRALADVFSLRDKSLNGRYKLLEDGTAEVTASTQLVGGISLIVGNSKGGLAQWFMARDPDGEQRFKQIRTFQMGTAPIVEITAEERRKGFTALDASGKFGVFHSTAHRTLLVDPVVDGQGVFGMSPRANRVIVEAGGKLQPLLLDNPHPEVSWSALWSKVWYENYDEPKYVWQSTAANTDFEPKMSLAPLTFGTLKAAFYAMLLAAPLAVAAAIYTAYFMAPSLRRKVKPVIELMEAMPTVILGFFAGLFLAPYVEGHLPGIFSLLMLLPIGILVAGFVFSRLPESIRLRVPDGWESAILIPVILFVGWLSLYTSPYLETWFFGGDMRMWISHDLGITYDQRNALVVGLAMGFAVIPNIYSIAEDAVFSVPRGLTLGSLALGATPWQTMTRVVILTASPGIFSALMIGMGRAVGETMIVLMATGNTPVMEMNLFEGLRTLAANVAVEMPESEVGGSHYRVLFLSALVLLLFTFIMNTLAELIRQRLRKKYSSL
;
A
#
# COMPACT_ATOMS: atom_id res chain seq x y z
N MET A 1 1.78 43.31 -103.49
CA MET A 1 0.49 43.18 -104.19
C MET A 1 -0.55 43.01 -103.10
N ASN A 2 -1.11 44.12 -102.58
CA ASN A 2 -2.36 44.76 -103.04
C ASN A 2 -3.50 43.72 -102.99
N ASP A 3 -4.56 43.82 -102.18
CA ASP A 3 -5.31 45.00 -101.78
C ASP A 3 -6.03 44.84 -100.43
N LEU A 4 -6.11 45.97 -99.73
CA LEU A 4 -7.04 46.28 -98.65
C LEU A 4 -8.48 46.38 -99.19
N ALA A 5 -9.50 46.09 -98.37
CA ALA A 5 -10.50 47.10 -97.97
C ALA A 5 -11.72 46.52 -97.22
N ASN A 6 -12.01 47.16 -96.08
CA ASN A 6 -13.33 47.31 -95.43
C ASN A 6 -13.89 46.16 -94.55
N SER A 7 -13.59 46.21 -93.25
CA SER A 7 -14.67 46.46 -92.26
C SER A 7 -14.12 46.96 -90.93
N THR A 8 -14.80 47.98 -90.42
CA THR A 8 -14.56 48.83 -89.24
C THR A 8 -14.34 48.11 -87.91
N MET A 9 -13.49 48.71 -87.07
CA MET A 9 -13.43 48.44 -85.63
C MET A 9 -14.77 48.73 -84.95
N THR A 10 -15.29 47.75 -84.19
CA THR A 10 -16.12 48.02 -82.99
C THR A 10 -15.91 46.95 -81.90
N THR A 11 -15.51 47.47 -80.74
CA THR A 11 -15.85 47.02 -79.37
C THR A 11 -15.36 45.66 -78.88
N THR A 12 -14.30 45.76 -78.07
CA THR A 12 -13.98 44.92 -76.92
C THR A 12 -15.22 44.40 -76.17
N SER A 13 -15.48 43.09 -76.23
CA SER A 13 -16.28 42.40 -75.21
C SER A 13 -15.36 42.07 -74.03
N PRO A 14 -15.63 42.53 -72.80
CA PRO A 14 -14.80 42.17 -71.65
C PRO A 14 -14.95 40.67 -71.34
N PRO A 15 -13.93 40.02 -70.74
CA PRO A 15 -14.03 38.61 -70.36
C PRO A 15 -15.20 38.43 -69.38
N LYS A 16 -16.04 37.41 -69.58
CA LYS A 16 -17.14 37.05 -68.68
C LYS A 16 -16.60 37.00 -67.24
N ARG A 17 -16.93 38.02 -66.42
CA ARG A 17 -16.67 38.00 -64.98
C ARG A 17 -17.34 36.76 -64.40
N ILE A 18 -16.56 35.91 -63.74
CA ILE A 18 -17.08 34.80 -62.95
C ILE A 18 -17.98 35.41 -61.88
N ASP A 19 -19.28 35.16 -61.96
CA ASP A 19 -20.23 35.62 -60.95
C ASP A 19 -20.10 34.74 -59.70
N PHE A 20 -19.44 35.27 -58.66
CA PHE A 20 -19.29 34.62 -57.37
C PHE A 20 -20.59 34.58 -56.54
N ASN A 21 -21.67 35.15 -57.07
CA ASN A 21 -22.97 35.28 -56.41
C ASN A 21 -24.09 34.52 -57.14
N THR A 22 -23.76 33.52 -57.96
CA THR A 22 -24.77 32.60 -58.47
C THR A 22 -25.59 31.96 -57.33
N PRO A 23 -26.88 31.66 -57.54
CA PRO A 23 -27.74 31.04 -56.52
C PRO A 23 -27.14 29.75 -55.93
N GLU A 24 -26.43 28.98 -56.77
CA GLU A 24 -25.74 27.75 -56.38
C GLU A 24 -24.56 27.98 -55.43
N LEU A 25 -23.71 28.98 -55.71
CA LEU A 25 -22.57 29.33 -54.86
C LEU A 25 -23.04 29.95 -53.53
N GLN A 26 -24.10 30.75 -53.54
CA GLN A 26 -24.71 31.27 -52.31
C GLN A 26 -25.28 30.14 -51.45
N ARG A 27 -25.97 29.16 -52.05
CA ARG A 27 -26.45 27.96 -51.35
C ARG A 27 -25.28 27.16 -50.76
N LYS A 28 -24.20 26.94 -51.51
CA LYS A 28 -22.98 26.26 -51.02
C LYS A 28 -22.31 27.01 -49.86
N ARG A 29 -22.23 28.36 -49.91
CA ARG A 29 -21.70 29.19 -48.83
C ARG A 29 -22.57 29.11 -47.56
N ARG A 30 -23.90 29.16 -47.69
CA ARG A 30 -24.82 28.99 -46.55
C ARG A 30 -24.69 27.60 -45.93
N ILE A 31 -24.60 26.55 -46.74
CA ILE A 31 -24.38 25.18 -46.26
C ILE A 31 -23.01 25.05 -45.56
N ARG A 32 -21.94 25.65 -46.12
CA ARG A 32 -20.62 25.65 -45.49
C ARG A 32 -20.63 26.40 -44.15
N ALA A 33 -21.23 27.58 -44.09
CA ALA A 33 -21.34 28.35 -42.86
C ALA A 33 -22.14 27.61 -41.78
N LEU A 34 -23.22 26.90 -42.17
CA LEU A 34 -23.96 26.02 -41.26
C LEU A 34 -23.08 24.85 -40.77
N LYS A 35 -22.35 24.17 -41.68
CA LYS A 35 -21.41 23.09 -41.33
C LYS A 35 -20.31 23.58 -40.38
N ASP A 36 -19.71 24.75 -40.64
CA ASP A 36 -18.67 25.34 -39.79
C ASP A 36 -19.22 25.67 -38.40
N ARG A 37 -20.45 26.19 -38.32
CA ARG A 37 -21.12 26.51 -37.05
C ARG A 37 -21.47 25.25 -36.26
N LEU A 38 -22.01 24.22 -36.93
CA LEU A 38 -22.30 22.92 -36.31
C LEU A 38 -21.01 22.24 -35.83
N THR A 39 -19.95 22.25 -36.63
CA THR A 39 -18.65 21.67 -36.27
C THR A 39 -18.06 22.37 -35.05
N ARG A 40 -18.10 23.71 -35.01
CA ARG A 40 -17.65 24.47 -33.83
C ARG A 40 -18.43 24.11 -32.57
N TRP A 41 -19.75 24.00 -32.67
CA TRP A 41 -20.60 23.58 -31.55
C TRP A 41 -20.26 22.15 -31.11
N TYR A 42 -20.11 21.22 -32.05
CA TYR A 42 -19.73 19.84 -31.76
C TYR A 42 -18.38 19.75 -31.03
N VAL A 43 -17.35 20.45 -31.52
CA VAL A 43 -16.02 20.47 -30.89
C VAL A 43 -16.07 21.10 -29.50
N LEU A 44 -16.80 22.21 -29.33
CA LEU A 44 -16.92 22.89 -28.05
C LEU A 44 -17.67 22.04 -27.02
N VAL A 45 -18.82 21.46 -27.41
CA VAL A 45 -19.61 20.57 -26.55
C VAL A 45 -18.82 19.32 -26.21
N GLY A 46 -18.14 18.71 -27.20
CA GLY A 46 -17.28 17.55 -26.97
C GLY A 46 -16.14 17.85 -26.00
N GLY A 47 -15.45 18.99 -26.17
CA GLY A 47 -14.38 19.42 -25.27
C GLY A 47 -14.87 19.68 -23.84
N LEU A 48 -16.00 20.38 -23.68
CA LEU A 48 -16.62 20.61 -22.38
C LEU A 48 -17.12 19.30 -21.73
N ALA A 49 -17.65 18.37 -22.51
CA ALA A 49 -18.08 17.06 -22.03
C ALA A 49 -16.89 16.23 -21.50
N VAL A 50 -15.75 16.23 -22.19
CA VAL A 50 -14.53 15.57 -21.72
C VAL A 50 -14.02 16.19 -20.43
N LEU A 51 -13.97 17.53 -20.35
CA LEU A 51 -13.58 18.22 -19.12
C LEU A 51 -14.54 17.90 -17.96
N GLY A 52 -15.84 17.89 -18.23
CA GLY A 52 -16.87 17.50 -17.28
C GLY A 52 -16.71 16.06 -16.80
N ALA A 53 -16.41 15.12 -17.71
CA ALA A 53 -16.18 13.73 -17.38
C ALA A 53 -14.93 13.53 -16.50
N ILE A 54 -13.79 14.16 -16.84
CA ILE A 54 -12.56 14.10 -16.03
C ILE A 54 -12.81 14.68 -14.63
N THR A 55 -13.52 15.80 -14.56
CA THR A 55 -13.89 16.44 -13.29
C THR A 55 -14.81 15.54 -12.46
N LEU A 56 -15.80 14.90 -13.09
CA LEU A 56 -16.70 13.95 -12.43
C LEU A 56 -15.95 12.73 -11.92
N ILE A 57 -14.99 12.18 -12.70
CA ILE A 57 -14.11 11.09 -12.27
C ILE A 57 -13.33 11.52 -11.03
N PHE A 58 -12.74 12.71 -11.03
CA PHE A 58 -12.02 13.22 -9.86
C PHE A 58 -12.91 13.28 -8.61
N PHE A 59 -14.11 13.87 -8.71
CA PHE A 59 -15.04 13.93 -7.58
C PHE A 59 -15.56 12.55 -7.15
N PHE A 60 -15.76 11.64 -8.10
CA PHE A 60 -16.14 10.25 -7.81
C PHE A 60 -15.04 9.52 -7.03
N LEU A 61 -13.78 9.60 -7.49
CA LEU A 61 -12.63 9.02 -6.78
C LEU A 61 -12.53 9.63 -5.37
N ALA A 62 -12.64 10.95 -5.24
CA ALA A 62 -12.60 11.64 -3.96
C ALA A 62 -13.75 11.20 -3.02
N TYR A 63 -14.95 11.03 -3.54
CA TYR A 63 -16.11 10.55 -2.79
C TYR A 63 -15.91 9.12 -2.26
N VAL A 64 -15.39 8.22 -3.10
CA VAL A 64 -15.10 6.83 -2.68
C VAL A 64 -13.99 6.77 -1.62
N VAL A 65 -13.02 7.68 -1.71
CA VAL A 65 -11.87 7.73 -0.79
C VAL A 65 -12.20 8.41 0.54
N ALA A 66 -13.11 9.40 0.55
CA ALA A 66 -13.38 10.23 1.73
C ALA A 66 -13.67 9.46 3.04
N PRO A 67 -14.42 8.34 3.04
CA PRO A 67 -14.68 7.56 4.25
C PRO A 67 -13.44 6.96 4.92
N LEU A 68 -12.32 6.77 4.21
CA LEU A 68 -11.08 6.26 4.80
C LEU A 68 -10.53 7.16 5.91
N PHE A 69 -10.79 8.46 5.82
CA PHE A 69 -10.25 9.47 6.74
C PHE A 69 -11.27 9.93 7.79
N GLN A 70 -12.47 9.34 7.80
CA GLN A 70 -13.45 9.59 8.85
C GLN A 70 -13.02 8.88 10.15
N GLY A 71 -13.42 9.45 11.30
CA GLY A 71 -13.20 8.84 12.61
C GLY A 71 -14.24 7.75 12.90
N ALA A 72 -14.13 7.13 14.07
CA ALA A 72 -15.21 6.28 14.59
C ALA A 72 -16.37 7.17 15.08
N SER A 73 -17.57 6.62 15.13
CA SER A 73 -18.72 7.25 15.75
C SER A 73 -19.32 6.34 16.82
N LEU A 74 -19.81 6.95 17.90
CA LEU A 74 -20.36 6.24 19.06
C LEU A 74 -21.76 6.79 19.36
N THR A 75 -22.76 5.92 19.32
CA THR A 75 -24.15 6.27 19.67
C THR A 75 -24.53 5.65 21.00
N LYS A 76 -24.99 6.48 21.94
CA LYS A 76 -25.48 6.01 23.25
C LYS A 76 -26.95 5.62 23.15
N GLU A 77 -27.29 4.42 23.61
CA GLU A 77 -28.67 3.99 23.79
C GLU A 77 -29.16 4.28 25.23
N ASP A 78 -30.43 4.01 25.52
CA ASP A 78 -30.97 4.18 26.87
C ASP A 78 -30.31 3.22 27.87
N ALA A 79 -29.98 3.74 29.05
CA ALA A 79 -29.37 2.94 30.11
C ALA A 79 -30.36 1.92 30.69
N LEU A 80 -29.89 0.69 30.91
CA LEU A 80 -30.69 -0.41 31.45
C LEU A 80 -30.38 -0.60 32.95
N THR A 81 -31.41 -0.83 33.74
CA THR A 81 -31.33 -1.14 35.18
C THR A 81 -32.03 -2.46 35.48
N PRO A 82 -31.45 -3.60 35.08
CA PRO A 82 -32.09 -4.88 35.28
C PRO A 82 -32.14 -5.27 36.77
N ALA A 83 -33.21 -5.96 37.17
CA ALA A 83 -33.46 -6.30 38.57
C ALA A 83 -32.35 -7.16 39.21
N TRP A 84 -31.72 -8.03 38.42
CA TRP A 84 -30.65 -8.91 38.89
C TRP A 84 -29.39 -8.15 39.35
N MET A 85 -29.21 -6.89 38.96
CA MET A 85 -28.00 -6.13 39.26
C MET A 85 -27.82 -5.83 40.75
N GLN A 86 -28.90 -5.81 41.55
CA GLN A 86 -28.81 -5.52 42.98
C GLN A 86 -28.05 -6.59 43.78
N ASP A 87 -28.01 -7.83 43.29
CA ASP A 87 -27.32 -8.95 43.97
C ASP A 87 -26.21 -9.59 43.11
N ALA A 88 -25.83 -8.94 42.01
CA ALA A 88 -24.96 -9.54 41.00
C ALA A 88 -23.47 -9.63 41.41
N GLY A 89 -23.05 -9.07 42.55
CA GLY A 89 -21.64 -8.99 42.95
C GLY A 89 -20.83 -8.02 42.09
N LYS A 90 -19.51 -7.94 42.30
CA LYS A 90 -18.62 -7.08 41.51
C LYS A 90 -18.40 -7.69 40.11
N PRO A 91 -18.55 -6.92 39.01
CA PRO A 91 -18.25 -7.43 37.67
C PRO A 91 -16.74 -7.63 37.50
N LEU A 92 -16.36 -8.79 36.95
CA LEU A 92 -14.97 -9.11 36.60
C LEU A 92 -14.77 -9.18 35.09
N LEU A 93 -15.77 -9.66 34.34
CA LEU A 93 -15.74 -9.76 32.88
C LEU A 93 -17.15 -9.55 32.32
N ILE A 94 -17.23 -8.82 31.21
CA ILE A 94 -18.42 -8.71 30.37
C ILE A 94 -18.02 -9.10 28.94
N SER A 95 -18.68 -10.11 28.38
CA SER A 95 -18.48 -10.57 27.00
C SER A 95 -19.80 -10.51 26.24
N LEU A 96 -19.75 -10.22 24.94
CA LEU A 96 -20.92 -10.18 24.06
C LEU A 96 -20.80 -11.26 23.00
N GLU A 97 -21.92 -11.87 22.64
CA GLU A 97 -22.01 -12.80 21.52
C GLU A 97 -21.96 -12.05 20.17
N GLU A 98 -21.43 -12.69 19.13
CA GLU A 98 -21.15 -12.08 17.81
C GLU A 98 -22.37 -11.37 17.17
N GLN A 99 -23.60 -11.85 17.38
CA GLN A 99 -24.82 -11.24 16.84
C GLN A 99 -25.47 -10.22 17.79
N ASN A 100 -24.80 -9.86 18.89
CA ASN A 100 -25.23 -8.84 19.83
C ASN A 100 -26.59 -9.13 20.49
N GLN A 101 -26.97 -10.40 20.65
CA GLN A 101 -28.23 -10.79 21.28
C GLN A 101 -28.04 -11.17 22.76
N VAL A 102 -26.96 -11.89 23.06
CA VAL A 102 -26.66 -12.40 24.40
C VAL A 102 -25.34 -11.80 24.89
N ALA A 103 -25.31 -11.37 26.14
CA ALA A 103 -24.08 -11.02 26.85
C ALA A 103 -23.88 -11.94 28.05
N MET A 104 -22.62 -12.15 28.42
CA MET A 104 -22.22 -12.90 29.61
C MET A 104 -21.53 -11.93 30.57
N ARG A 105 -21.91 -12.00 31.84
CA ARG A 105 -21.25 -11.29 32.94
C ARG A 105 -20.75 -12.30 33.96
N VAL A 106 -19.48 -12.22 34.33
CA VAL A 106 -18.88 -13.04 35.39
C VAL A 106 -18.61 -12.16 36.60
N SER A 107 -19.00 -12.62 37.79
CA SER A 107 -18.81 -11.90 39.05
C SER A 107 -17.81 -12.55 40.00
N ASP A 108 -17.37 -11.77 40.98
CA ASP A 108 -16.54 -12.22 42.11
C ASP A 108 -17.14 -13.37 42.94
N LYS A 109 -18.48 -13.50 42.94
CA LYS A 109 -19.21 -14.62 43.55
C LYS A 109 -19.07 -15.95 42.80
N GLY A 110 -18.43 -15.97 41.63
CA GLY A 110 -18.31 -17.19 40.81
C GLY A 110 -19.58 -17.56 40.07
N GLN A 111 -20.38 -16.56 39.70
CA GLN A 111 -21.60 -16.75 38.90
C GLN A 111 -21.38 -16.20 37.50
N ALA A 112 -21.73 -17.00 36.49
CA ALA A 112 -21.80 -16.56 35.10
C ALA A 112 -23.27 -16.33 34.73
N LEU A 113 -23.62 -15.06 34.55
CA LEU A 113 -24.96 -14.61 34.21
C LEU A 113 -25.03 -14.25 32.73
N PHE A 114 -25.93 -14.92 32.01
CA PHE A 114 -26.28 -14.59 30.63
C PHE A 114 -27.54 -13.74 30.60
N PHE A 115 -27.49 -12.62 29.88
CA PHE A 115 -28.61 -11.69 29.75
C PHE A 115 -28.77 -11.22 28.30
N ASP A 116 -29.98 -10.79 27.97
CA ASP A 116 -30.31 -10.22 26.67
C ASP A 116 -29.74 -8.80 26.56
N VAL A 117 -29.01 -8.53 25.49
CA VAL A 117 -28.27 -7.26 25.30
C VAL A 117 -29.21 -6.05 25.17
N THR A 118 -30.41 -6.24 24.62
CA THR A 118 -31.32 -5.12 24.30
C THR A 118 -32.23 -4.78 25.48
N SER A 119 -32.76 -5.80 26.15
CA SER A 119 -33.70 -5.64 27.27
C SER A 119 -33.04 -5.69 28.64
N GLY A 120 -31.83 -6.25 28.75
CA GLY A 120 -31.17 -6.54 30.02
C GLY A 120 -31.80 -7.72 30.77
N ALA A 121 -32.77 -8.44 30.19
CA ALA A 121 -33.44 -9.54 30.85
C ALA A 121 -32.49 -10.72 31.11
N GLU A 122 -32.59 -11.32 32.29
CA GLU A 122 -31.83 -12.54 32.62
C GLU A 122 -32.31 -13.72 31.76
N LEU A 123 -31.38 -14.39 31.09
CA LEU A 123 -31.65 -15.55 30.24
C LEU A 123 -31.29 -16.85 30.95
N LYS A 124 -30.09 -16.90 31.54
CA LYS A 124 -29.58 -18.09 32.22
C LYS A 124 -28.50 -17.69 33.22
N ARG A 125 -28.54 -18.31 34.40
CA ARG A 125 -27.49 -18.17 35.41
C ARG A 125 -26.84 -19.53 35.64
N VAL A 126 -25.52 -19.55 35.68
CA VAL A 126 -24.73 -20.76 35.93
C VAL A 126 -23.81 -20.48 37.11
N ASP A 127 -23.99 -21.24 38.19
CA ASP A 127 -23.05 -21.27 39.30
C ASP A 127 -21.84 -22.10 38.88
N LEU A 128 -20.65 -21.51 38.94
CA LEU A 128 -19.42 -22.21 38.59
C LEU A 128 -19.03 -23.20 39.72
N PRO A 129 -18.40 -24.35 39.40
CA PRO A 129 -18.07 -25.40 40.35
C PRO A 129 -16.95 -24.98 41.31
N LEU A 130 -17.29 -24.11 42.26
CA LEU A 130 -16.38 -23.60 43.29
C LEU A 130 -16.68 -24.28 44.63
N ALA A 131 -15.65 -24.53 45.43
CA ALA A 131 -15.82 -25.05 46.78
C ALA A 131 -16.49 -24.00 47.70
N PRO A 132 -17.26 -24.43 48.72
CA PRO A 132 -17.92 -23.50 49.64
C PRO A 132 -16.93 -22.53 50.31
N GLY A 133 -17.21 -21.23 50.24
CA GLY A 133 -16.36 -20.18 50.83
C GLY A 133 -15.19 -19.70 49.93
N VAL A 134 -15.03 -20.27 48.74
CA VAL A 134 -14.05 -19.81 47.75
C VAL A 134 -14.68 -18.73 46.86
N SER A 135 -13.96 -17.63 46.66
CA SER A 135 -14.37 -16.52 45.78
C SER A 135 -13.41 -16.38 44.61
N VAL A 136 -13.86 -15.72 43.54
CA VAL A 136 -13.03 -15.42 42.38
C VAL A 136 -12.18 -14.19 42.70
N ALA A 137 -10.86 -14.37 42.74
CA ALA A 137 -9.90 -13.31 43.00
C ALA A 137 -9.49 -12.57 41.72
N SER A 138 -9.39 -13.29 40.60
CA SER A 138 -9.00 -12.73 39.31
C SER A 138 -9.58 -13.50 38.13
N ILE A 139 -9.55 -12.89 36.96
CA ILE A 139 -10.00 -13.48 35.71
C ILE A 139 -8.95 -13.20 34.63
N GLY A 140 -8.80 -14.16 33.71
CA GLY A 140 -7.97 -14.03 32.53
C GLY A 140 -8.69 -14.65 31.34
N GLU A 141 -8.38 -14.15 30.17
CA GLU A 141 -8.81 -14.70 28.89
C GLU A 141 -7.58 -15.23 28.16
N ASP A 142 -7.79 -16.12 27.19
CA ASP A 142 -6.73 -16.59 26.30
C ASP A 142 -6.38 -15.48 25.29
N GLN A 143 -6.50 -15.73 23.99
CA GLN A 143 -6.32 -14.68 22.98
C GLN A 143 -7.63 -13.92 22.74
N PRO A 144 -7.58 -12.64 22.35
CA PRO A 144 -8.78 -11.93 21.90
C PRO A 144 -9.53 -12.75 20.83
N GLY A 145 -10.81 -13.04 21.09
CA GLY A 145 -11.65 -13.90 20.24
C GLY A 145 -11.69 -15.38 20.62
N SER A 146 -10.86 -15.82 21.58
CA SER A 146 -10.97 -17.14 22.18
C SER A 146 -12.08 -17.14 23.24
N PRO A 147 -13.04 -18.08 23.21
CA PRO A 147 -14.10 -18.16 24.21
C PRO A 147 -13.62 -18.79 25.53
N LEU A 148 -12.31 -18.98 25.70
CA LEU A 148 -11.70 -19.71 26.82
C LEU A 148 -11.27 -18.73 27.90
N VAL A 149 -11.77 -18.96 29.11
CA VAL A 149 -11.61 -18.08 30.27
C VAL A 149 -11.01 -18.88 31.42
N ILE A 150 -10.13 -18.25 32.19
CA ILE A 150 -9.58 -18.79 33.44
C ILE A 150 -9.96 -17.90 34.61
N LEU A 151 -10.34 -18.53 35.72
CA LEU A 151 -10.58 -17.89 36.99
C LEU A 151 -9.46 -18.23 37.96
N GLY A 152 -8.88 -17.21 38.60
CA GLY A 152 -8.01 -17.36 39.76
C GLY A 152 -8.84 -17.33 41.03
N LEU A 153 -8.71 -18.35 41.88
CA LEU A 153 -9.52 -18.52 43.08
C LEU A 153 -8.77 -18.09 44.34
N SER A 154 -9.52 -17.78 45.41
CA SER A 154 -8.96 -17.35 46.70
C SER A 154 -8.16 -18.42 47.46
N ASN A 155 -8.16 -19.67 46.98
CA ASN A 155 -7.53 -20.84 47.62
C ASN A 155 -6.35 -21.43 46.82
N GLY A 156 -5.76 -20.68 45.89
CA GLY A 156 -4.60 -21.13 45.09
C GLY A 156 -4.93 -22.02 43.90
N GLN A 157 -6.21 -22.26 43.63
CA GLN A 157 -6.68 -23.03 42.48
C GLN A 157 -7.16 -22.12 41.34
N SER A 158 -7.20 -22.66 40.12
CA SER A 158 -7.75 -22.00 38.95
C SER A 158 -8.77 -22.86 38.21
N LEU A 159 -9.88 -22.27 37.79
CA LEU A 159 -10.91 -22.96 37.00
C LEU A 159 -10.89 -22.45 35.57
N VAL A 160 -10.82 -23.37 34.60
CA VAL A 160 -10.87 -23.03 33.17
C VAL A 160 -12.22 -23.44 32.60
N PHE A 161 -12.91 -22.51 31.96
CA PHE A 161 -14.18 -22.79 31.29
C PHE A 161 -14.23 -22.11 29.92
N ARG A 162 -15.13 -22.60 29.08
CA ARG A 162 -15.41 -22.05 27.76
C ARG A 162 -16.87 -21.65 27.67
N HIS A 163 -17.15 -20.43 27.24
CA HIS A 163 -18.53 -20.03 26.94
C HIS A 163 -18.88 -20.37 25.48
N THR A 164 -20.07 -20.92 25.24
CA THR A 164 -20.53 -21.30 23.89
C THR A 164 -21.95 -20.81 23.66
N TYR A 165 -22.26 -20.51 22.39
CA TYR A 165 -23.55 -19.95 21.98
C TYR A 165 -24.13 -20.82 20.86
N LYS A 166 -25.01 -21.77 21.22
CA LYS A 166 -25.58 -22.72 20.27
C LYS A 166 -26.77 -22.10 19.56
N VAL A 167 -26.72 -22.00 18.24
CA VAL A 167 -27.82 -21.48 17.42
C VAL A 167 -28.80 -22.62 17.11
N SER A 168 -30.07 -22.41 17.43
CA SER A 168 -31.17 -23.33 17.15
C SER A 168 -32.37 -22.60 16.52
N TYR A 169 -33.32 -23.34 15.96
CA TYR A 169 -34.52 -22.79 15.31
C TYR A 169 -35.82 -23.40 15.85
N PRO A 170 -36.10 -23.31 17.17
CA PRO A 170 -37.41 -23.72 17.70
C PRO A 170 -38.51 -22.92 17.02
N ASP A 171 -39.54 -23.61 16.51
CA ASP A 171 -40.70 -23.02 15.83
C ASP A 171 -40.33 -22.08 14.66
N GLY A 172 -39.20 -22.34 13.99
CA GLY A 172 -38.70 -21.52 12.88
C GLY A 172 -38.09 -20.18 13.28
N LYS A 173 -37.92 -19.90 14.58
CA LYS A 173 -37.28 -18.67 15.09
C LYS A 173 -35.85 -18.95 15.53
N LYS A 174 -34.89 -18.19 14.99
CA LYS A 174 -33.49 -18.25 15.42
C LYS A 174 -33.39 -17.91 16.91
N THR A 175 -32.88 -18.85 17.70
CA THR A 175 -32.69 -18.74 19.14
C THR A 175 -31.24 -19.10 19.49
N ILE A 176 -30.56 -18.23 20.23
CA ILE A 176 -29.18 -18.45 20.69
C ILE A 176 -29.24 -18.95 22.14
N THR A 177 -28.76 -20.17 22.39
CA THR A 177 -28.73 -20.78 23.71
C THR A 177 -27.31 -20.74 24.28
N PRO A 178 -27.05 -19.94 25.34
CA PRO A 178 -25.74 -19.90 25.98
C PRO A 178 -25.50 -21.14 26.85
N ALA A 179 -24.26 -21.60 26.84
CA ALA A 179 -23.78 -22.69 27.67
C ALA A 179 -22.33 -22.47 28.11
N ILE A 180 -21.96 -23.12 29.21
CA ILE A 180 -20.58 -23.19 29.70
C ILE A 180 -20.12 -24.63 29.57
N GLU A 181 -18.93 -24.82 29.02
CA GLU A 181 -18.28 -26.11 28.83
C GLU A 181 -16.94 -26.10 29.56
N TYR A 182 -16.52 -27.25 30.10
CA TYR A 182 -15.28 -27.38 30.87
C TYR A 182 -14.28 -28.27 30.10
N PRO A 183 -13.56 -27.72 29.10
CA PRO A 183 -12.71 -28.52 28.21
C PRO A 183 -11.55 -29.23 28.93
N TYR A 184 -11.20 -28.78 30.14
CA TYR A 184 -10.15 -29.34 30.99
C TYR A 184 -10.71 -29.98 32.29
N GLY A 185 -12.02 -30.23 32.34
CA GLY A 185 -12.71 -30.80 33.51
C GLY A 185 -13.27 -29.73 34.45
N GLU A 186 -14.24 -30.13 35.27
CA GLU A 186 -14.93 -29.26 36.23
C GLU A 186 -14.12 -29.03 37.52
N THR A 187 -13.11 -29.86 37.77
CA THR A 187 -12.24 -29.75 38.94
C THR A 187 -11.20 -28.64 38.76
N PRO A 188 -11.14 -27.64 39.65
CA PRO A 188 -10.12 -26.60 39.60
C PRO A 188 -8.69 -27.15 39.65
N ILE A 189 -7.80 -26.58 38.83
CA ILE A 189 -6.38 -26.92 38.73
C ILE A 189 -5.63 -26.23 39.88
N VAL A 190 -4.79 -26.96 40.61
CA VAL A 190 -3.96 -26.37 41.68
C VAL A 190 -2.73 -25.68 41.08
N LEU A 191 -2.65 -24.35 41.21
CA LEU A 191 -1.49 -23.56 40.77
C LEU A 191 -0.55 -23.20 41.91
N ASP A 192 -1.09 -22.84 43.08
CA ASP A 192 -0.31 -22.53 44.29
C ASP A 192 -0.61 -23.55 45.40
N ASP A 193 0.35 -24.43 45.70
CA ASP A 193 0.16 -25.49 46.71
C ASP A 193 0.06 -24.92 48.15
N ALA A 194 0.50 -23.69 48.36
CA ALA A 194 0.36 -22.97 49.63
C ALA A 194 -1.05 -22.37 49.83
N GLY A 195 -1.93 -22.49 48.84
CA GLY A 195 -3.33 -22.09 48.92
C GLY A 195 -3.57 -20.58 48.97
N ARG A 196 -2.62 -19.77 48.48
CA ARG A 196 -2.74 -18.30 48.48
C ARG A 196 -3.67 -17.82 47.36
N PRO A 197 -4.37 -16.69 47.53
CA PRO A 197 -5.21 -16.12 46.47
C PRO A 197 -4.42 -15.86 45.19
N LEU A 198 -4.96 -16.29 44.06
CA LEU A 198 -4.40 -15.98 42.75
C LEU A 198 -4.88 -14.60 42.27
N GLU A 199 -4.06 -13.58 42.45
CA GLU A 199 -4.39 -12.17 42.16
C GLU A 199 -4.37 -11.85 40.66
N HIS A 200 -3.59 -12.61 39.88
CA HIS A 200 -3.59 -12.53 38.42
C HIS A 200 -3.43 -13.93 37.84
N VAL A 201 -4.14 -14.19 36.74
CA VAL A 201 -4.09 -15.45 36.00
C VAL A 201 -4.07 -15.18 34.52
N ALA A 202 -3.39 -16.06 33.78
CA ALA A 202 -3.37 -16.08 32.34
C ALA A 202 -3.37 -17.53 31.88
N LEU A 203 -3.92 -17.76 30.69
CA LEU A 203 -3.82 -19.05 30.03
C LEU A 203 -3.46 -18.84 28.55
N ASN A 204 -2.89 -19.87 27.94
CA ASN A 204 -2.93 -20.02 26.50
C ASN A 204 -3.09 -21.49 26.13
N ALA A 205 -4.04 -21.78 25.23
CA ALA A 205 -4.30 -23.12 24.73
C ALA A 205 -3.87 -23.27 23.27
N THR A 206 -3.28 -24.42 22.95
CA THR A 206 -3.07 -24.94 21.59
C THR A 206 -3.79 -26.28 21.46
N ASP A 207 -3.75 -26.89 20.27
CA ASP A 207 -4.38 -28.20 20.05
C ASP A 207 -3.81 -29.31 20.95
N SER A 208 -2.54 -29.20 21.37
CA SER A 208 -1.83 -30.24 22.13
C SER A 208 -1.35 -29.81 23.53
N SER A 209 -1.39 -28.52 23.85
CA SER A 209 -0.92 -28.01 25.15
C SER A 209 -1.76 -26.88 25.71
N LEU A 210 -1.91 -26.84 27.02
CA LEU A 210 -2.42 -25.72 27.78
C LEU A 210 -1.32 -25.21 28.72
N VAL A 211 -0.98 -23.93 28.61
CA VAL A 211 -0.12 -23.25 29.59
C VAL A 211 -1.00 -22.36 30.45
N VAL A 212 -0.83 -22.48 31.76
CA VAL A 212 -1.53 -21.66 32.75
C VAL A 212 -0.50 -21.00 33.64
N ALA A 213 -0.64 -19.70 33.87
CA ALA A 213 0.19 -18.94 34.78
C ALA A 213 -0.68 -18.22 35.81
N GLY A 214 -0.24 -18.19 37.06
CA GLY A 214 -0.91 -17.47 38.14
C GLY A 214 0.08 -16.86 39.11
N SER A 215 -0.27 -15.72 39.70
CA SER A 215 0.55 -15.06 40.71
C SER A 215 -0.16 -14.92 42.06
N ALA A 216 0.59 -15.15 43.13
CA ALA A 216 0.20 -14.82 44.50
C ALA A 216 1.21 -13.81 45.08
N GLY A 217 0.89 -12.51 45.00
CA GLY A 217 1.83 -11.44 45.31
C GLY A 217 3.01 -11.42 44.34
N SER A 218 4.22 -11.71 44.82
CA SER A 218 5.43 -11.81 43.99
C SER A 218 5.76 -13.24 43.55
N HIS A 219 4.99 -14.23 44.01
CA HIS A 219 5.20 -15.63 43.64
C HIS A 219 4.52 -15.94 42.32
N LEU A 220 5.30 -16.42 41.34
CA LEU A 220 4.82 -16.78 40.01
C LEU A 220 4.81 -18.30 39.87
N ASN A 221 3.64 -18.86 39.58
CA ASN A 221 3.42 -20.27 39.34
C ASN A 221 3.02 -20.49 37.88
N VAL A 222 3.73 -21.35 37.16
CA VAL A 222 3.44 -21.67 35.76
C VAL A 222 3.31 -23.18 35.61
N LEU A 223 2.25 -23.60 34.94
CA LEU A 223 1.90 -24.99 34.73
C LEU A 223 1.66 -25.24 33.25
N THR A 224 2.22 -26.33 32.73
CA THR A 224 1.95 -26.83 31.38
C THR A 224 1.24 -28.16 31.47
N LEU A 225 0.15 -28.29 30.74
CA LEU A 225 -0.66 -29.50 30.58
C LEU A 225 -0.53 -29.93 29.11
N SER A 226 0.19 -31.02 28.84
CA SER A 226 0.30 -31.59 27.50
C SER A 226 -0.67 -32.75 27.34
N ARG A 227 -1.38 -32.80 26.20
CA ARG A 227 -2.21 -33.93 25.80
C ARG A 227 -1.51 -34.66 24.66
N GLU A 228 -1.15 -35.92 24.90
CA GLU A 228 -0.63 -36.81 23.86
C GLU A 228 -1.67 -37.89 23.56
N GLU A 229 -2.16 -37.89 22.32
CA GLU A 229 -3.00 -38.95 21.79
C GLU A 229 -2.13 -40.03 21.15
N ASN A 230 -2.25 -41.27 21.63
CA ASN A 230 -1.53 -42.39 21.08
C ASN A 230 -2.10 -42.76 19.69
N MET A 231 -1.31 -42.55 18.64
CA MET A 231 -1.72 -42.78 17.25
C MET A 231 -2.14 -44.23 16.92
N MET A 232 -1.74 -45.22 17.73
CA MET A 232 -2.09 -46.63 17.52
C MET A 232 -3.31 -47.06 18.35
N THR A 233 -3.55 -46.45 19.52
CA THR A 233 -4.63 -46.86 20.45
C THR A 233 -5.76 -45.83 20.60
N GLY A 234 -5.56 -44.59 20.16
CA GLY A 234 -6.47 -43.46 20.39
C GLY A 234 -6.52 -43.01 21.85
N GLU A 235 -5.65 -43.54 22.72
CA GLU A 235 -5.66 -43.23 24.15
C GLU A 235 -4.97 -41.88 24.39
N VAL A 236 -5.70 -40.95 25.02
CA VAL A 236 -5.19 -39.61 25.35
C VAL A 236 -4.59 -39.63 26.75
N THR A 237 -3.28 -39.45 26.83
CA THR A 237 -2.57 -39.24 28.09
C THR A 237 -2.40 -37.75 28.34
N SER A 238 -2.59 -37.30 29.59
CA SER A 238 -2.36 -35.91 29.99
C SER A 238 -1.18 -35.87 30.96
N GLU A 239 -0.11 -35.18 30.59
CA GLU A 239 1.03 -34.94 31.47
C GLU A 239 0.96 -33.51 32.01
N GLN A 240 1.12 -33.36 33.32
CA GLN A 240 1.14 -32.08 34.00
C GLN A 240 2.57 -31.79 34.48
N LYS A 241 3.11 -30.65 34.06
CA LYS A 241 4.48 -30.23 34.38
C LYS A 241 4.51 -28.81 34.90
N ARG A 242 5.17 -28.60 36.05
CA ARG A 242 5.39 -27.26 36.58
C ARG A 242 6.66 -26.65 35.98
N VAL A 243 6.59 -25.41 35.56
CA VAL A 243 7.72 -24.66 35.00
C VAL A 243 8.30 -23.78 36.10
N GLU A 244 9.52 -24.09 36.51
CA GLU A 244 10.25 -23.29 37.49
C GLU A 244 10.82 -22.05 36.80
N LEU A 245 10.33 -20.88 37.20
CA LEU A 245 10.83 -19.58 36.75
C LEU A 245 11.39 -18.79 37.95
N PRO A 246 12.36 -17.88 37.71
CA PRO A 246 12.80 -16.93 38.73
C PRO A 246 11.61 -16.19 39.35
N GLN A 247 11.61 -16.05 40.67
CA GLN A 247 10.51 -15.40 41.40
C GLN A 247 10.64 -13.87 41.36
N MET A 248 9.52 -13.15 41.49
CA MET A 248 9.52 -11.69 41.35
C MET A 248 9.99 -11.04 42.64
N THR A 249 10.58 -9.84 42.50
CA THR A 249 10.93 -9.00 43.65
C THR A 249 9.77 -8.08 44.04
N GLU A 250 8.96 -7.69 43.05
CA GLU A 250 7.82 -6.79 43.17
C GLU A 250 6.52 -7.58 42.96
N PRO A 251 5.38 -7.10 43.49
CA PRO A 251 4.08 -7.73 43.25
C PRO A 251 3.73 -7.69 41.76
N VAL A 252 3.14 -8.78 41.28
CA VAL A 252 2.64 -8.90 39.90
C VAL A 252 1.37 -8.06 39.75
N LYS A 253 1.19 -7.43 38.58
CA LYS A 253 0.00 -6.66 38.18
C LYS A 253 -0.75 -7.25 37.00
N ALA A 254 -0.06 -8.00 36.13
CA ALA A 254 -0.66 -8.69 34.99
C ALA A 254 0.29 -9.78 34.45
N ILE A 255 -0.29 -10.79 33.83
CA ILE A 255 0.44 -11.90 33.20
C ILE A 255 -0.14 -12.10 31.80
N PHE A 256 0.71 -12.30 30.79
CA PHE A 256 0.30 -12.64 29.43
C PHE A 256 1.20 -13.74 28.86
N ILE A 257 0.60 -14.67 28.12
CA ILE A 257 1.32 -15.77 27.46
C ILE A 257 1.19 -15.54 25.95
N ASP A 258 2.30 -15.64 25.21
CA ASP A 258 2.22 -15.53 23.76
C ASP A 258 1.57 -16.77 23.12
N PRO A 259 0.92 -16.64 21.95
CA PRO A 259 0.27 -17.76 21.25
C PRO A 259 1.17 -18.94 20.92
N ARG A 260 2.48 -18.68 20.79
CA ARG A 260 3.48 -19.68 20.44
C ARG A 260 4.05 -20.36 21.69
N GLN A 261 3.61 -19.97 22.88
CA GLN A 261 4.08 -20.45 24.18
C GLN A 261 5.61 -20.36 24.31
N GLN A 262 6.22 -19.35 23.69
CA GLN A 262 7.64 -19.01 23.77
C GLN A 262 7.91 -17.99 24.87
N TRP A 263 7.00 -17.03 25.05
CA TRP A 263 7.20 -15.86 25.92
C TRP A 263 6.09 -15.74 26.96
N LEU A 264 6.50 -15.46 28.19
CA LEU A 264 5.61 -15.06 29.29
C LEU A 264 5.97 -13.64 29.70
N TYR A 265 5.00 -12.73 29.59
CA TYR A 265 5.14 -11.33 29.98
C TYR A 265 4.52 -11.14 31.36
N VAL A 266 5.30 -10.66 32.31
CA VAL A 266 4.84 -10.40 33.68
C VAL A 266 5.04 -8.92 33.98
N ILE A 267 3.94 -8.16 34.07
CA ILE A 267 3.98 -6.77 34.51
C ILE A 267 4.02 -6.77 36.03
N ASN A 268 5.00 -6.11 36.62
CA ASN A 268 5.17 -6.06 38.08
C ASN A 268 5.60 -4.67 38.58
N GLY A 269 5.42 -4.48 39.89
CA GLY A 269 5.73 -3.22 40.57
C GLY A 269 4.95 -2.04 39.98
N ARG A 270 5.61 -0.87 39.85
CA ARG A 270 4.95 0.33 39.32
C ARG A 270 4.94 0.38 37.79
N ALA A 271 6.03 -0.03 37.14
CA ALA A 271 6.22 0.20 35.71
C ALA A 271 7.25 -0.76 35.07
N LEU A 272 7.36 -2.00 35.56
CA LEU A 272 8.31 -2.98 35.04
C LEU A 272 7.58 -4.12 34.33
N ALA A 273 8.22 -4.68 33.32
CA ALA A 273 7.85 -5.95 32.69
C ALA A 273 9.05 -6.90 32.72
N ASP A 274 8.88 -8.04 33.37
CA ASP A 274 9.80 -9.16 33.30
C ASP A 274 9.33 -10.12 32.20
N VAL A 275 10.19 -10.40 31.22
CA VAL A 275 9.88 -11.28 30.09
C VAL A 275 10.66 -12.57 30.23
N PHE A 276 9.96 -13.71 30.29
CA PHE A 276 10.55 -15.03 30.45
C PHE A 276 10.45 -15.83 29.16
N SER A 277 11.52 -16.53 28.81
CA SER A 277 11.50 -17.60 27.81
C SER A 277 10.92 -18.85 28.45
N LEU A 278 9.74 -19.30 28.00
CA LEU A 278 9.14 -20.56 28.46
C LEU A 278 9.90 -21.78 27.92
N ARG A 279 10.61 -21.61 26.79
CA ARG A 279 11.47 -22.64 26.20
C ARG A 279 12.73 -22.86 27.04
N ASP A 280 13.43 -21.78 27.36
CA ASP A 280 14.73 -21.83 28.05
C ASP A 280 14.58 -21.75 29.58
N LYS A 281 13.37 -21.45 30.06
CA LYS A 281 13.01 -21.28 31.48
C LYS A 281 13.87 -20.24 32.18
N SER A 282 14.18 -19.17 31.46
CA SER A 282 15.09 -18.11 31.89
C SER A 282 14.45 -16.73 31.70
N LEU A 283 14.94 -15.75 32.46
CA LEU A 283 14.59 -14.35 32.27
C LEU A 283 15.33 -13.82 31.03
N ASN A 284 14.60 -13.39 30.00
CA ASN A 284 15.17 -12.72 28.84
C ASN A 284 15.60 -11.29 29.18
N GLY A 285 14.76 -10.57 29.92
CA GLY A 285 15.08 -9.21 30.35
C GLY A 285 14.01 -8.59 31.24
N ARG A 286 14.43 -7.53 31.94
CA ARG A 286 13.56 -6.64 32.72
C ARG A 286 13.47 -5.30 32.01
N TYR A 287 12.27 -4.90 31.63
CA TYR A 287 12.00 -3.75 30.77
C TYR A 287 11.21 -2.69 31.55
N LYS A 288 11.64 -1.43 31.41
CA LYS A 288 10.95 -0.28 32.00
C LYS A 288 9.84 0.17 31.06
N LEU A 289 8.58 0.03 31.48
CA LEU A 289 7.39 0.32 30.68
C LEU A 289 7.03 1.80 30.63
N LEU A 290 7.41 2.58 31.65
CA LEU A 290 7.11 4.00 31.77
C LEU A 290 8.36 4.76 32.15
N GLU A 291 8.66 5.86 31.45
CA GLU A 291 9.83 6.68 31.78
C GLU A 291 9.64 7.55 33.02
N ASP A 292 8.41 8.02 33.23
CA ASP A 292 8.02 8.90 34.33
C ASP A 292 7.88 8.14 35.65
N GLY A 293 8.74 8.45 36.62
CA GLY A 293 8.73 7.80 37.94
C GLY A 293 7.51 8.10 38.81
N THR A 294 6.65 9.04 38.42
CA THR A 294 5.37 9.32 39.11
C THR A 294 4.19 8.56 38.50
N ALA A 295 4.34 8.04 37.27
CA ALA A 295 3.32 7.26 36.60
C ALA A 295 3.44 5.77 37.00
N GLU A 296 2.31 5.07 36.94
CA GLU A 296 2.29 3.61 37.10
C GLU A 296 1.40 2.96 36.05
N VAL A 297 1.67 1.68 35.79
CA VAL A 297 0.83 0.84 34.94
C VAL A 297 -0.44 0.50 35.69
N THR A 298 -1.58 0.76 35.05
CA THR A 298 -2.92 0.59 35.64
C THR A 298 -3.78 -0.41 34.88
N ALA A 299 -3.56 -0.58 33.58
CA ALA A 299 -4.27 -1.54 32.75
C ALA A 299 -3.37 -2.06 31.63
N SER A 300 -3.62 -3.26 31.15
CA SER A 300 -2.89 -3.85 30.03
C SER A 300 -3.71 -4.93 29.34
N THR A 301 -3.52 -5.11 28.04
CA THR A 301 -4.18 -6.17 27.27
C THR A 301 -3.32 -6.60 26.09
N GLN A 302 -3.55 -7.79 25.58
CA GLN A 302 -2.89 -8.32 24.39
C GLN A 302 -3.78 -8.07 23.17
N LEU A 303 -3.20 -7.69 22.02
CA LEU A 303 -3.95 -7.54 20.78
C LEU A 303 -4.19 -8.88 20.09
N VAL A 304 -5.14 -8.91 19.14
CA VAL A 304 -5.42 -10.07 18.29
C VAL A 304 -4.12 -10.65 17.70
N GLY A 305 -4.02 -11.97 17.62
CA GLY A 305 -2.81 -12.69 17.21
C GLY A 305 -1.67 -12.68 18.24
N GLY A 306 -1.88 -12.08 19.42
CA GLY A 306 -1.06 -12.28 20.60
C GLY A 306 0.40 -11.80 20.56
N ILE A 307 0.78 -11.01 19.56
CA ILE A 307 2.17 -10.53 19.41
C ILE A 307 2.38 -9.20 20.17
N SER A 308 1.38 -8.32 20.17
CA SER A 308 1.45 -7.00 20.77
C SER A 308 0.75 -6.92 22.11
N LEU A 309 1.37 -6.20 23.04
CA LEU A 309 0.80 -5.82 24.33
C LEU A 309 0.53 -4.31 24.35
N ILE A 310 -0.66 -3.90 24.76
CA ILE A 310 -0.99 -2.52 25.08
C ILE A 310 -0.90 -2.32 26.59
N VAL A 311 -0.18 -1.28 27.00
CA VAL A 311 0.01 -0.90 28.39
C VAL A 311 -0.55 0.50 28.60
N GLY A 312 -1.52 0.63 29.49
CA GLY A 312 -2.12 1.89 29.94
C GLY A 312 -1.56 2.33 31.28
N ASN A 313 -1.51 3.65 31.51
CA ASN A 313 -0.93 4.23 32.71
C ASN A 313 -1.89 5.16 33.48
N SER A 314 -1.45 5.53 34.69
CA SER A 314 -2.18 6.43 35.60
C SER A 314 -2.34 7.87 35.12
N LYS A 315 -1.70 8.25 34.01
CA LYS A 315 -1.78 9.59 33.39
C LYS A 315 -2.52 9.59 32.04
N GLY A 316 -3.25 8.52 31.71
CA GLY A 316 -4.04 8.41 30.49
C GLY A 316 -3.24 8.16 29.21
N GLY A 317 -1.97 7.78 29.34
CA GLY A 317 -1.12 7.34 28.25
C GLY A 317 -1.27 5.84 28.00
N LEU A 318 -1.16 5.45 26.73
CA LEU A 318 -1.23 4.07 26.25
C LEU A 318 0.02 3.81 25.39
N ALA A 319 0.63 2.64 25.51
CA ALA A 319 1.82 2.27 24.74
C ALA A 319 1.72 0.85 24.20
N GLN A 320 2.11 0.64 22.95
CA GLN A 320 2.21 -0.69 22.35
C GLN A 320 3.64 -1.20 22.46
N TRP A 321 3.76 -2.47 22.84
CA TRP A 321 5.00 -3.19 23.02
C TRP A 321 4.93 -4.56 22.33
N PHE A 322 6.03 -5.01 21.72
CA PHE A 322 6.20 -6.39 21.27
C PHE A 322 7.68 -6.78 21.21
N MET A 323 7.95 -8.07 21.04
CA MET A 323 9.31 -8.59 20.87
C MET A 323 9.84 -8.30 19.46
N ALA A 324 10.97 -7.61 19.36
CA ALA A 324 11.67 -7.32 18.11
C ALA A 324 13.17 -7.54 18.28
N ARG A 325 13.89 -7.92 17.22
CA ARG A 325 15.35 -8.08 17.32
C ARG A 325 16.06 -6.74 17.39
N ASP A 326 17.16 -6.68 18.14
CA ASP A 326 18.13 -5.60 18.02
C ASP A 326 19.16 -5.90 16.91
N PRO A 327 20.00 -4.92 16.52
CA PRO A 327 21.09 -5.15 15.57
C PRO A 327 22.10 -6.23 15.99
N ASP A 328 22.15 -6.59 17.28
CA ASP A 328 22.95 -7.69 17.81
C ASP A 328 22.30 -9.08 17.59
N GLY A 329 21.06 -9.12 17.08
CA GLY A 329 20.30 -10.34 16.80
C GLY A 329 19.41 -10.82 17.95
N GLU A 330 19.52 -10.22 19.14
CA GLU A 330 18.78 -10.63 20.34
C GLU A 330 17.34 -10.10 20.31
N GLN A 331 16.37 -10.92 20.71
CA GLN A 331 14.98 -10.48 20.84
C GLN A 331 14.76 -9.71 22.14
N ARG A 332 14.29 -8.47 22.01
CA ARG A 332 14.00 -7.58 23.14
C ARG A 332 12.58 -7.06 23.09
N PHE A 333 12.00 -6.83 24.26
CA PHE A 333 10.68 -6.23 24.39
C PHE A 333 10.79 -4.71 24.19
N LYS A 334 10.31 -4.22 23.05
CA LYS A 334 10.50 -2.82 22.64
C LYS A 334 9.19 -2.05 22.65
N GLN A 335 9.25 -0.78 23.05
CA GLN A 335 8.16 0.17 22.87
C GLN A 335 8.09 0.59 21.41
N ILE A 336 6.93 0.42 20.78
CA ILE A 336 6.76 0.61 19.34
C ILE A 336 6.09 1.94 19.03
N ARG A 337 5.04 2.28 19.78
CA ARG A 337 4.27 3.51 19.61
C ARG A 337 3.47 3.84 20.86
N THR A 338 3.07 5.11 20.98
CA THR A 338 2.30 5.64 22.09
C THR A 338 1.05 6.36 21.62
N PHE A 339 0.04 6.38 22.48
CA PHE A 339 -1.23 7.07 22.31
C PHE A 339 -1.53 7.84 23.60
N GLN A 340 -2.31 8.90 23.47
CA GLN A 340 -2.80 9.67 24.61
C GLN A 340 -4.32 9.75 24.53
N MET A 341 -4.99 9.32 25.60
CA MET A 341 -6.44 9.38 25.72
C MET A 341 -6.91 10.61 26.50
N GLY A 342 -6.20 10.95 27.58
CA GLY A 342 -6.60 12.02 28.49
C GLY A 342 -5.55 12.21 29.57
N THR A 343 -5.95 12.63 30.77
CA THR A 343 -5.06 12.75 31.94
C THR A 343 -5.46 11.82 33.08
N ALA A 344 -6.63 11.20 32.99
CA ALA A 344 -7.14 10.26 33.99
C ALA A 344 -6.50 8.88 33.83
N PRO A 345 -6.37 8.09 34.91
CA PRO A 345 -5.89 6.72 34.85
C PRO A 345 -6.70 5.85 33.89
N ILE A 346 -6.01 5.04 33.07
CA ILE A 346 -6.67 4.00 32.27
C ILE A 346 -7.09 2.86 33.20
N VAL A 347 -8.35 2.45 33.15
CA VAL A 347 -8.92 1.42 34.03
C VAL A 347 -8.98 0.07 33.33
N GLU A 348 -9.40 0.05 32.07
CA GLU A 348 -9.62 -1.18 31.32
C GLU A 348 -9.25 -0.96 29.85
N ILE A 349 -8.72 -2.00 29.22
CA ILE A 349 -8.35 -2.01 27.80
C ILE A 349 -8.81 -3.33 27.21
N THR A 350 -9.56 -3.28 26.11
CA THR A 350 -10.07 -4.46 25.42
C THR A 350 -9.67 -4.40 23.95
N ALA A 351 -9.07 -5.48 23.45
CA ALA A 351 -8.70 -5.61 22.06
C ALA A 351 -9.90 -5.96 21.19
N GLU A 352 -9.90 -5.51 19.94
CA GLU A 352 -10.84 -6.02 18.95
C GLU A 352 -10.42 -7.42 18.51
N GLU A 353 -11.39 -8.32 18.26
CA GLU A 353 -11.09 -9.73 17.98
C GLU A 353 -10.73 -10.02 16.52
N ARG A 354 -11.05 -9.10 15.60
CA ARG A 354 -10.86 -9.30 14.14
C ARG A 354 -9.86 -8.34 13.51
N ARG A 355 -9.41 -7.33 14.25
CA ARG A 355 -8.61 -6.22 13.75
C ARG A 355 -7.59 -5.82 14.79
N LYS A 356 -6.50 -5.15 14.39
CA LYS A 356 -5.48 -4.62 15.31
C LYS A 356 -5.95 -3.34 16.03
N GLY A 357 -7.26 -3.20 16.24
CA GLY A 357 -7.90 -2.15 17.01
C GLY A 357 -7.99 -2.51 18.49
N PHE A 358 -8.10 -1.49 19.34
CA PHE A 358 -8.35 -1.67 20.76
C PHE A 358 -9.11 -0.48 21.31
N THR A 359 -9.76 -0.69 22.45
CA THR A 359 -10.52 0.32 23.15
C THR A 359 -10.07 0.43 24.59
N ALA A 360 -10.24 1.59 25.18
CA ALA A 360 -9.86 1.85 26.55
C ALA A 360 -10.93 2.67 27.27
N LEU A 361 -11.10 2.42 28.56
CA LEU A 361 -11.96 3.18 29.47
C LEU A 361 -11.08 3.81 30.55
N ASP A 362 -11.23 5.11 30.79
CA ASP A 362 -10.52 5.81 31.86
C ASP A 362 -11.36 5.95 33.14
N ALA A 363 -10.72 6.29 34.25
CA ALA A 363 -11.39 6.44 35.55
C ALA A 363 -12.38 7.61 35.61
N SER A 364 -12.35 8.51 34.62
CA SER A 364 -13.33 9.59 34.49
C SER A 364 -14.58 9.19 33.70
N GLY A 365 -14.58 7.98 33.13
CA GLY A 365 -15.69 7.45 32.34
C GLY A 365 -15.64 7.83 30.85
N LYS A 366 -14.47 8.24 30.33
CA LYS A 366 -14.26 8.40 28.89
C LYS A 366 -13.92 7.07 28.26
N PHE A 367 -14.46 6.85 27.06
CA PHE A 367 -14.20 5.69 26.23
C PHE A 367 -13.43 6.12 24.98
N GLY A 368 -12.30 5.46 24.75
CA GLY A 368 -11.41 5.73 23.62
C GLY A 368 -11.36 4.55 22.66
N VAL A 369 -11.37 4.83 21.36
CA VAL A 369 -11.20 3.85 20.29
C VAL A 369 -9.92 4.16 19.55
N PHE A 370 -9.06 3.15 19.40
CA PHE A 370 -7.72 3.28 18.86
C PHE A 370 -7.44 2.19 17.84
N HIS A 371 -6.58 2.48 16.87
CA HIS A 371 -6.03 1.47 15.99
C HIS A 371 -4.50 1.48 16.07
N SER A 372 -3.91 0.32 16.36
CA SER A 372 -2.50 0.20 16.66
C SER A 372 -1.62 0.47 15.43
N THR A 373 -1.72 -0.35 14.38
CA THR A 373 -0.90 -0.27 13.15
C THR A 373 -1.02 1.07 12.42
N ALA A 374 -2.26 1.54 12.23
CA ALA A 374 -2.56 2.84 11.64
C ALA A 374 -2.13 4.04 12.49
N HIS A 375 -1.75 3.83 13.76
CA HIS A 375 -1.41 4.85 14.75
C HIS A 375 -2.49 5.95 14.83
N ARG A 376 -3.75 5.55 15.04
CA ARG A 376 -4.89 6.47 15.11
C ARG A 376 -5.58 6.43 16.46
N THR A 377 -5.88 7.62 16.98
CA THR A 377 -6.97 7.85 17.94
C THR A 377 -8.21 8.15 17.12
N LEU A 378 -9.18 7.23 17.12
CA LEU A 378 -10.37 7.30 16.27
C LEU A 378 -11.50 8.09 16.92
N LEU A 379 -11.66 7.94 18.24
CA LEU A 379 -12.70 8.60 19.05
C LEU A 379 -12.27 8.59 20.52
N VAL A 380 -12.59 9.66 21.26
CA VAL A 380 -12.48 9.71 22.73
C VAL A 380 -13.65 10.52 23.27
N ASP A 381 -14.69 9.84 23.74
CA ASP A 381 -15.93 10.48 24.20
C ASP A 381 -16.28 10.05 25.64
N PRO A 382 -16.86 10.95 26.45
CA PRO A 382 -17.41 10.57 27.76
C PRO A 382 -18.62 9.65 27.55
N VAL A 383 -18.61 8.45 28.16
CA VAL A 383 -19.72 7.47 28.03
C VAL A 383 -20.55 7.35 29.29
N VAL A 384 -19.91 7.23 30.44
CA VAL A 384 -20.52 7.06 31.76
C VAL A 384 -19.89 8.03 32.76
N ASP A 385 -20.54 8.26 33.90
CA ASP A 385 -19.96 9.04 34.99
C ASP A 385 -19.19 8.12 35.93
N GLY A 386 -17.87 8.31 36.04
CA GLY A 386 -16.99 7.57 36.95
C GLY A 386 -16.46 6.26 36.37
N GLN A 387 -16.02 5.36 37.26
CA GLN A 387 -15.39 4.10 36.90
C GLN A 387 -16.42 3.04 36.51
N GLY A 388 -16.17 2.34 35.39
CA GLY A 388 -16.97 1.20 34.95
C GLY A 388 -16.12 0.05 34.44
N VAL A 389 -16.79 -1.06 34.11
CA VAL A 389 -16.22 -2.21 33.39
C VAL A 389 -16.99 -2.36 32.08
N PHE A 390 -16.34 -2.71 30.97
CA PHE A 390 -17.03 -2.82 29.69
C PHE A 390 -16.74 -4.13 28.95
N GLY A 391 -17.73 -4.58 28.18
CA GLY A 391 -17.60 -5.66 27.21
C GLY A 391 -17.78 -5.13 25.80
N MET A 392 -17.04 -5.71 24.85
CA MET A 392 -17.15 -5.42 23.43
C MET A 392 -17.56 -6.69 22.66
N SER A 393 -18.35 -6.52 21.60
CA SER A 393 -18.69 -7.64 20.72
C SER A 393 -17.53 -8.02 19.78
N PRO A 394 -17.46 -9.30 19.34
CA PRO A 394 -16.47 -9.78 18.36
C PRO A 394 -16.38 -8.96 17.06
N ARG A 395 -17.48 -8.31 16.68
CA ARG A 395 -17.55 -7.45 15.48
C ARG A 395 -17.17 -5.99 15.75
N ALA A 396 -16.81 -5.66 16.99
CA ALA A 396 -16.48 -4.33 17.45
C ALA A 396 -17.53 -3.27 17.08
N ASN A 397 -18.81 -3.66 17.06
CA ASN A 397 -19.92 -2.78 16.69
C ASN A 397 -20.90 -2.49 17.83
N ARG A 398 -20.73 -3.19 18.97
CA ARG A 398 -21.53 -2.95 20.17
C ARG A 398 -20.65 -3.07 21.41
N VAL A 399 -20.87 -2.16 22.34
CA VAL A 399 -20.17 -2.09 23.62
C VAL A 399 -21.21 -1.93 24.72
N ILE A 400 -21.01 -2.59 25.86
CA ILE A 400 -21.83 -2.40 27.05
C ILE A 400 -20.91 -1.99 28.18
N VAL A 401 -21.20 -0.86 28.82
CA VAL A 401 -20.46 -0.39 30.00
C VAL A 401 -21.33 -0.56 31.23
N GLU A 402 -20.86 -1.30 32.24
CA GLU A 402 -21.47 -1.37 33.56
C GLU A 402 -20.84 -0.32 34.48
N ALA A 403 -21.63 0.66 34.91
CA ALA A 403 -21.17 1.71 35.83
C ALA A 403 -22.31 2.15 36.75
N GLY A 404 -22.02 2.34 38.03
CA GLY A 404 -22.98 2.91 39.00
C GLY A 404 -24.31 2.15 39.12
N GLY A 405 -24.30 0.82 38.93
CA GLY A 405 -25.53 0.02 38.95
C GLY A 405 -26.44 0.21 37.74
N LYS A 406 -25.86 0.55 36.58
CA LYS A 406 -26.55 0.63 35.28
C LYS A 406 -25.70 -0.03 34.18
N LEU A 407 -26.36 -0.62 33.19
CA LEU A 407 -25.73 -0.97 31.92
C LEU A 407 -25.98 0.15 30.92
N GLN A 408 -24.92 0.65 30.28
CA GLN A 408 -24.98 1.64 29.23
C GLN A 408 -24.62 0.96 27.90
N PRO A 409 -25.60 0.62 27.04
CA PRO A 409 -25.32 0.10 25.72
C PRO A 409 -24.84 1.24 24.79
N LEU A 410 -23.88 0.90 23.94
CA LEU A 410 -23.26 1.79 22.98
C LEU A 410 -23.15 1.09 21.62
N LEU A 411 -23.51 1.78 20.55
CA LEU A 411 -23.29 1.34 19.18
C LEU A 411 -22.03 2.02 18.64
N LEU A 412 -21.06 1.22 18.20
CA LEU A 412 -19.79 1.67 17.64
C LEU A 412 -19.81 1.46 16.13
N ASP A 413 -19.68 2.54 15.35
CA ASP A 413 -19.47 2.45 13.91
C ASP A 413 -18.06 2.93 13.57
N ASN A 414 -17.27 2.04 12.99
CA ASN A 414 -15.86 2.26 12.69
C ASN A 414 -15.46 1.41 11.46
N PRO A 415 -15.79 1.85 10.24
CA PRO A 415 -15.67 1.01 9.05
C PRO A 415 -14.23 0.86 8.53
N HIS A 416 -13.36 1.87 8.72
CA HIS A 416 -12.02 1.92 8.10
C HIS A 416 -10.88 2.32 9.07
N PRO A 417 -10.70 1.63 10.21
CA PRO A 417 -9.70 2.02 11.20
C PRO A 417 -8.25 1.74 10.78
N GLU A 418 -8.01 0.75 9.91
CA GLU A 418 -6.67 0.36 9.46
C GLU A 418 -5.96 1.37 8.56
N VAL A 419 -6.63 2.44 8.13
CA VAL A 419 -6.06 3.43 7.20
C VAL A 419 -5.79 4.76 7.89
N SER A 420 -4.57 5.29 7.73
CA SER A 420 -4.19 6.63 8.16
C SER A 420 -3.21 7.26 7.17
N TRP A 421 -3.12 8.59 7.15
CA TRP A 421 -2.17 9.28 6.27
C TRP A 421 -0.72 8.87 6.57
N SER A 422 -0.36 8.69 7.84
CA SER A 422 0.98 8.24 8.24
C SER A 422 1.23 6.81 7.78
N ALA A 423 0.29 5.88 7.94
CA ALA A 423 0.46 4.49 7.54
C ALA A 423 0.60 4.30 6.03
N LEU A 424 -0.02 5.17 5.23
CA LEU A 424 0.09 5.11 3.76
C LEU A 424 1.45 5.60 3.24
N TRP A 425 2.09 6.57 3.92
CA TRP A 425 3.26 7.29 3.38
C TRP A 425 4.52 7.24 4.24
N SER A 426 4.44 6.77 5.48
CA SER A 426 5.56 6.64 6.41
C SER A 426 5.91 5.19 6.67
N LYS A 427 7.09 4.93 7.23
CA LYS A 427 7.46 3.59 7.68
C LYS A 427 6.56 3.19 8.85
N VAL A 428 6.03 1.97 8.80
CA VAL A 428 5.22 1.41 9.88
C VAL A 428 5.97 0.21 10.46
N TRP A 429 5.98 0.11 11.79
CA TRP A 429 6.56 -1.03 12.47
C TRP A 429 5.51 -2.13 12.61
N TYR A 430 5.46 -3.02 11.62
CA TYR A 430 4.53 -4.14 11.61
C TYR A 430 4.94 -5.21 12.63
N GLU A 431 3.97 -5.99 13.08
CA GLU A 431 4.25 -7.11 13.98
C GLU A 431 5.15 -8.14 13.31
N ASN A 432 6.07 -8.74 14.07
CA ASN A 432 7.13 -9.64 13.60
C ASN A 432 8.20 -9.00 12.69
N TYR A 433 8.21 -7.68 12.52
CA TYR A 433 9.29 -6.98 11.85
C TYR A 433 10.29 -6.44 12.87
N ASP A 434 11.57 -6.56 12.57
CA ASP A 434 12.64 -6.06 13.44
C ASP A 434 12.79 -4.53 13.38
N GLU A 435 12.30 -3.90 12.31
CA GLU A 435 12.37 -2.46 12.10
C GLU A 435 11.14 -1.93 11.31
N PRO A 436 10.86 -0.61 11.39
CA PRO A 436 9.83 0.02 10.58
C PRO A 436 10.12 -0.07 9.07
N LYS A 437 9.15 -0.48 8.26
CA LYS A 437 9.29 -0.63 6.81
C LYS A 437 8.12 -0.02 6.03
N TYR A 438 8.35 0.23 4.74
CA TYR A 438 7.30 0.51 3.77
C TYR A 438 6.87 -0.82 3.15
N VAL A 439 5.66 -1.28 3.43
CA VAL A 439 5.20 -2.58 2.94
C VAL A 439 3.82 -2.45 2.33
N TRP A 440 3.68 -2.98 1.12
CA TRP A 440 2.40 -3.25 0.49
C TRP A 440 2.15 -4.75 0.48
N GLN A 441 1.16 -5.19 1.25
CA GLN A 441 0.68 -6.55 1.33
C GLN A 441 -0.81 -6.49 1.68
N SER A 442 -1.66 -6.79 0.71
CA SER A 442 -3.12 -6.71 0.82
C SER A 442 -3.80 -7.99 1.30
N THR A 443 -3.10 -9.12 1.25
CA THR A 443 -3.63 -10.42 1.70
C THR A 443 -2.59 -11.23 2.49
N ALA A 444 -3.08 -12.08 3.38
CA ALA A 444 -2.31 -13.16 3.99
C ALA A 444 -3.18 -14.41 4.17
N ALA A 445 -2.53 -15.54 4.40
CA ALA A 445 -3.20 -16.83 4.60
C ALA A 445 -3.71 -17.06 6.04
N ASN A 446 -3.47 -16.12 6.95
CA ASN A 446 -3.85 -16.22 8.37
C ASN A 446 -5.01 -15.29 8.73
N THR A 447 -5.79 -15.67 9.74
CA THR A 447 -6.94 -14.91 10.23
C THR A 447 -6.54 -13.65 10.99
N ASP A 448 -5.37 -13.64 11.64
CA ASP A 448 -4.83 -12.49 12.40
C ASP A 448 -4.11 -11.47 11.51
N PHE A 449 -4.62 -11.28 10.29
CA PHE A 449 -3.95 -10.51 9.27
C PHE A 449 -3.83 -9.03 9.67
N GLU A 450 -2.59 -8.53 9.69
CA GLU A 450 -2.28 -7.11 9.80
C GLU A 450 -2.14 -6.51 8.37
N PRO A 451 -3.13 -5.72 7.89
CA PRO A 451 -3.08 -5.16 6.56
C PRO A 451 -1.92 -4.16 6.40
N LYS A 452 -1.16 -4.31 5.33
CA LYS A 452 -0.01 -3.42 5.02
C LYS A 452 -0.31 -2.67 3.74
N MET A 453 -0.75 -1.42 3.86
CA MET A 453 -1.30 -0.65 2.74
C MET A 453 -0.42 0.54 2.33
N SER A 454 0.91 0.44 2.46
CA SER A 454 1.80 1.57 2.14
C SER A 454 1.81 1.90 0.64
N LEU A 455 1.44 3.13 0.28
CA LEU A 455 1.46 3.63 -1.11
C LEU A 455 2.83 4.14 -1.55
N ALA A 456 3.75 4.35 -0.60
CA ALA A 456 5.12 4.77 -0.88
C ALA A 456 5.86 3.87 -1.88
N PRO A 457 5.93 2.53 -1.71
CA PRO A 457 6.64 1.66 -2.65
C PRO A 457 6.00 1.64 -4.03
N LEU A 458 4.67 1.74 -4.12
CA LEU A 458 3.96 1.79 -5.39
C LEU A 458 4.21 3.10 -6.16
N THR A 459 4.21 4.21 -5.44
CA THR A 459 4.52 5.54 -6.00
C THR A 459 5.98 5.60 -6.44
N PHE A 460 6.88 5.08 -5.62
CA PHE A 460 8.30 4.97 -5.95
C PHE A 460 8.51 4.10 -7.20
N GLY A 461 7.89 2.92 -7.28
CA GLY A 461 7.96 2.05 -8.46
C GLY A 461 7.44 2.75 -9.72
N THR A 462 6.38 3.55 -9.60
CA THR A 462 5.83 4.35 -10.70
C THR A 462 6.84 5.39 -11.23
N LEU A 463 7.51 6.10 -10.32
CA LEU A 463 8.55 7.07 -10.68
C LEU A 463 9.81 6.37 -11.22
N LYS A 464 10.21 5.23 -10.64
CA LYS A 464 11.34 4.40 -11.07
C LYS A 464 11.15 3.93 -12.50
N ALA A 465 9.98 3.39 -12.84
CA ALA A 465 9.65 2.96 -14.20
C ALA A 465 9.70 4.13 -15.20
N ALA A 466 9.05 5.25 -14.88
CA ALA A 466 9.05 6.44 -15.73
C ALA A 466 10.45 7.04 -15.91
N PHE A 467 11.28 7.04 -14.86
CA PHE A 467 12.65 7.52 -14.92
C PHE A 467 13.50 6.71 -15.89
N TYR A 468 13.51 5.38 -15.78
CA TYR A 468 14.30 4.54 -16.69
C TYR A 468 13.76 4.54 -18.13
N ALA A 469 12.45 4.62 -18.31
CA ALA A 469 11.86 4.78 -19.64
C ALA A 469 12.30 6.11 -20.28
N MET A 470 12.26 7.22 -19.54
CA MET A 470 12.64 8.53 -20.04
C MET A 470 14.15 8.64 -20.25
N LEU A 471 14.98 7.97 -19.44
CA LEU A 471 16.43 7.93 -19.62
C LEU A 471 16.80 7.41 -21.02
N LEU A 472 16.06 6.43 -21.53
CA LEU A 472 16.23 5.90 -22.89
C LEU A 472 15.48 6.73 -23.95
N ALA A 473 14.19 6.99 -23.72
CA ALA A 473 13.30 7.57 -24.73
C ALA A 473 13.60 9.03 -25.03
N ALA A 474 13.86 9.85 -24.01
CA ALA A 474 14.04 11.29 -24.17
C ALA A 474 15.20 11.66 -25.11
N PRO A 475 16.45 11.20 -24.88
CA PRO A 475 17.56 11.56 -25.76
C PRO A 475 17.34 11.04 -27.19
N LEU A 476 16.85 9.80 -27.32
CA LEU A 476 16.68 9.16 -28.63
C LEU A 476 15.56 9.83 -29.44
N ALA A 477 14.41 10.10 -28.83
CA ALA A 477 13.27 10.72 -29.50
C ALA A 477 13.55 12.18 -29.87
N VAL A 478 14.18 12.96 -28.97
CA VAL A 478 14.51 14.37 -29.24
C VAL A 478 15.59 14.47 -30.31
N ALA A 479 16.65 13.65 -30.25
CA ALA A 479 17.68 13.64 -31.28
C ALA A 479 17.12 13.21 -32.64
N ALA A 480 16.26 12.17 -32.67
CA ALA A 480 15.58 11.75 -33.89
C ALA A 480 14.68 12.84 -34.45
N ALA A 481 13.91 13.53 -33.60
CA ALA A 481 13.03 14.63 -34.00
C ALA A 481 13.82 15.80 -34.62
N ILE A 482 14.91 16.21 -33.97
CA ILE A 482 15.79 17.27 -34.47
C ILE A 482 16.41 16.88 -35.82
N TYR A 483 16.91 15.64 -35.93
CA TYR A 483 17.52 15.16 -37.17
C TYR A 483 16.51 15.08 -38.32
N THR A 484 15.35 14.48 -38.09
CA THR A 484 14.31 14.35 -39.12
C THR A 484 13.73 15.70 -39.54
N ALA A 485 13.56 16.65 -38.62
CA ALA A 485 13.00 17.96 -38.92
C ALA A 485 13.97 18.87 -39.70
N TYR A 486 15.27 18.80 -39.40
CA TYR A 486 16.23 19.81 -39.86
C TYR A 486 17.29 19.30 -40.84
N PHE A 487 17.78 18.06 -40.71
CA PHE A 487 18.86 17.52 -41.57
C PHE A 487 18.40 16.51 -42.61
N MET A 488 17.29 15.82 -42.38
CA MET A 488 16.85 14.72 -43.24
C MET A 488 16.27 15.19 -44.58
N ALA A 489 16.58 14.45 -45.65
CA ALA A 489 16.01 14.70 -46.96
C ALA A 489 14.46 14.58 -46.96
N PRO A 490 13.73 15.47 -47.66
CA PRO A 490 12.26 15.46 -47.66
C PRO A 490 11.63 14.14 -48.13
N SER A 491 12.29 13.40 -49.02
CA SER A 491 11.83 12.11 -49.52
C SER A 491 11.93 11.00 -48.47
N LEU A 492 13.01 10.99 -47.68
CA LEU A 492 13.22 10.03 -46.60
C LEU A 492 12.28 10.34 -45.43
N ARG A 493 12.13 11.62 -45.06
CA ARG A 493 11.20 12.07 -44.01
C ARG A 493 9.76 11.62 -44.25
N ARG A 494 9.27 11.71 -45.49
CA ARG A 494 7.91 11.26 -45.87
C ARG A 494 7.67 9.76 -45.58
N LYS A 495 8.74 8.97 -45.43
CA LYS A 495 8.66 7.56 -45.03
C LYS A 495 8.90 7.36 -43.54
N VAL A 496 9.90 8.01 -42.97
CA VAL A 496 10.31 7.84 -41.56
C VAL A 496 9.24 8.32 -40.58
N LYS A 497 8.64 9.49 -40.80
CA LYS A 497 7.63 10.05 -39.87
C LYS A 497 6.42 9.11 -39.70
N PRO A 498 5.75 8.66 -40.78
CA PRO A 498 4.65 7.70 -40.64
C PRO A 498 5.04 6.37 -39.98
N VAL A 499 6.28 5.88 -40.18
CA VAL A 499 6.74 4.65 -39.54
C VAL A 499 6.85 4.82 -38.03
N ILE A 500 7.42 5.93 -37.57
CA ILE A 500 7.52 6.22 -36.12
C ILE A 500 6.13 6.45 -35.52
N GLU A 501 5.23 7.16 -36.21
CA GLU A 501 3.85 7.34 -35.75
C GLU A 501 3.09 6.00 -35.68
N LEU A 502 3.33 5.08 -36.63
CA LEU A 502 2.74 3.74 -36.62
C LEU A 502 3.20 2.91 -35.41
N MET A 503 4.39 3.19 -34.86
CA MET A 503 4.85 2.54 -33.64
C MET A 503 3.96 2.88 -32.42
N GLU A 504 3.31 4.06 -32.39
CA GLU A 504 2.39 4.42 -31.30
C GLU A 504 1.11 3.54 -31.33
N ALA A 505 0.74 3.02 -32.50
CA ALA A 505 -0.44 2.19 -32.66
C ALA A 505 -0.27 0.75 -32.13
N MET A 506 0.94 0.35 -31.74
CA MET A 506 1.17 -0.97 -31.17
C MET A 506 0.47 -1.13 -29.81
N PRO A 507 -0.32 -2.19 -29.61
CA PRO A 507 -0.94 -2.46 -28.32
C PRO A 507 0.11 -2.65 -27.23
N THR A 508 0.01 -1.89 -26.13
CA THR A 508 0.97 -1.95 -25.01
C THR A 508 0.99 -3.32 -24.33
N VAL A 509 -0.11 -4.06 -24.36
CA VAL A 509 -0.20 -5.46 -23.91
C VAL A 509 0.76 -6.35 -24.70
N ILE A 510 0.85 -6.18 -26.03
CA ILE A 510 1.76 -6.97 -26.88
C ILE A 510 3.21 -6.63 -26.53
N LEU A 511 3.52 -5.35 -26.32
CA LEU A 511 4.85 -4.92 -25.89
C LEU A 511 5.20 -5.46 -24.50
N GLY A 512 4.26 -5.46 -23.56
CA GLY A 512 4.45 -6.05 -22.23
C GLY A 512 4.69 -7.54 -22.28
N PHE A 513 3.93 -8.27 -23.09
CA PHE A 513 4.10 -9.71 -23.28
C PHE A 513 5.47 -10.03 -23.91
N PHE A 514 5.84 -9.29 -24.97
CA PHE A 514 7.16 -9.41 -25.59
C PHE A 514 8.27 -9.08 -24.59
N ALA A 515 8.09 -8.04 -23.77
CA ALA A 515 9.05 -7.65 -22.76
C ALA A 515 9.26 -8.74 -21.70
N GLY A 516 8.18 -9.30 -21.16
CA GLY A 516 8.24 -10.30 -20.08
C GLY A 516 8.66 -11.70 -20.52
N LEU A 517 8.31 -12.13 -21.74
CA LEU A 517 8.54 -13.51 -22.20
C LEU A 517 9.72 -13.67 -23.16
N PHE A 518 10.09 -12.62 -23.88
CA PHE A 518 11.21 -12.67 -24.81
C PHE A 518 12.35 -11.74 -24.37
N LEU A 519 12.07 -10.46 -24.16
CA LEU A 519 13.13 -9.49 -23.87
C LEU A 519 13.82 -9.76 -22.53
N ALA A 520 13.07 -10.04 -21.47
CA ALA A 520 13.61 -10.36 -20.15
C ALA A 520 14.61 -11.54 -20.16
N PRO A 521 14.25 -12.75 -20.64
CA PRO A 521 15.21 -13.85 -20.73
C PRO A 521 16.35 -13.56 -21.72
N TYR A 522 16.08 -12.81 -22.80
CA TYR A 522 17.12 -12.45 -23.76
C TYR A 522 18.17 -11.52 -23.16
N VAL A 523 17.73 -10.51 -22.40
CA VAL A 523 18.58 -9.55 -21.68
C VAL A 523 19.40 -10.26 -20.62
N GLU A 524 18.76 -11.16 -19.87
CA GLU A 524 19.43 -11.98 -18.86
C GLU A 524 20.57 -12.82 -19.45
N GLY A 525 20.36 -13.46 -20.62
CA GLY A 525 21.40 -14.26 -21.27
C GLY A 525 22.47 -13.48 -22.03
N HIS A 526 22.31 -12.16 -22.21
CA HIS A 526 23.24 -11.32 -22.98
C HIS A 526 23.60 -10.01 -22.26
N LEU A 527 23.61 -10.04 -20.93
CA LEU A 527 23.79 -8.83 -20.11
C LEU A 527 25.10 -8.07 -20.43
N PRO A 528 26.28 -8.72 -20.53
CA PRO A 528 27.51 -8.04 -20.96
C PRO A 528 27.41 -7.44 -22.37
N GLY A 529 26.77 -8.14 -23.30
CA GLY A 529 26.56 -7.70 -24.68
C GLY A 529 25.69 -6.44 -24.77
N ILE A 530 24.67 -6.31 -23.93
CA ILE A 530 23.79 -5.14 -23.89
C ILE A 530 24.53 -3.91 -23.35
N PHE A 531 25.31 -4.06 -22.28
CA PHE A 531 26.14 -2.96 -21.79
C PHE A 531 27.23 -2.57 -22.80
N SER A 532 27.81 -3.57 -23.48
CA SER A 532 28.76 -3.34 -24.56
C SER A 532 28.12 -2.60 -25.73
N LEU A 533 26.88 -2.92 -26.09
CA LEU A 533 26.13 -2.22 -27.14
C LEU A 533 25.99 -0.73 -26.83
N LEU A 534 25.63 -0.38 -25.59
CA LEU A 534 25.49 1.03 -25.17
C LEU A 534 26.80 1.82 -25.33
N MET A 535 27.94 1.17 -25.12
CA MET A 535 29.28 1.78 -25.22
C MET A 535 29.83 1.78 -26.65
N LEU A 536 29.70 0.66 -27.37
CA LEU A 536 30.26 0.44 -28.69
C LEU A 536 29.46 1.15 -29.78
N LEU A 537 28.16 1.37 -29.60
CA LEU A 537 27.32 2.00 -30.60
C LEU A 537 27.74 3.47 -30.90
N PRO A 538 27.90 4.36 -29.89
CA PRO A 538 28.42 5.71 -30.14
C PRO A 538 29.80 5.68 -30.82
N ILE A 539 30.69 4.79 -30.37
CA ILE A 539 32.05 4.65 -30.93
C ILE A 539 31.97 4.20 -32.38
N GLY A 540 31.15 3.19 -32.68
CA GLY A 540 30.96 2.67 -34.03
C GLY A 540 30.41 3.71 -34.99
N ILE A 541 29.48 4.55 -34.53
CA ILE A 541 28.96 5.68 -35.32
C ILE A 541 30.06 6.71 -35.60
N LEU A 542 30.87 7.08 -34.60
CA LEU A 542 31.98 8.02 -34.78
C LEU A 542 33.05 7.47 -35.73
N VAL A 543 33.39 6.18 -35.59
CA VAL A 543 34.34 5.49 -36.48
C VAL A 543 33.78 5.43 -37.90
N ALA A 544 32.51 5.09 -38.09
CA ALA A 544 31.88 5.10 -39.40
C ALA A 544 31.88 6.49 -40.02
N GLY A 545 31.58 7.54 -39.25
CA GLY A 545 31.68 8.93 -39.70
C GLY A 545 33.10 9.32 -40.10
N PHE A 546 34.10 8.94 -39.31
CA PHE A 546 35.51 9.18 -39.62
C PHE A 546 35.94 8.43 -40.90
N VAL A 547 35.62 7.15 -41.02
CA VAL A 547 35.91 6.34 -42.20
C VAL A 547 35.24 6.95 -43.43
N PHE A 548 33.96 7.32 -43.32
CA PHE A 548 33.22 7.97 -44.41
C PHE A 548 33.89 9.29 -44.84
N SER A 549 34.38 10.09 -43.89
CA SER A 549 35.10 11.34 -44.19
C SER A 549 36.40 11.13 -44.98
N ARG A 550 37.02 9.96 -44.87
CA ARG A 550 38.27 9.57 -45.55
C ARG A 550 38.05 8.85 -46.89
N LEU A 551 36.81 8.53 -47.28
CA LEU A 551 36.52 7.83 -48.53
C LEU A 551 36.75 8.73 -49.77
N PRO A 552 37.13 8.15 -50.93
CA PRO A 552 37.22 8.87 -52.20
C PRO A 552 35.94 9.65 -52.53
N GLU A 553 36.08 10.82 -53.16
CA GLU A 553 34.95 11.69 -53.54
C GLU A 553 33.92 10.97 -54.41
N SER A 554 34.35 10.04 -55.26
CA SER A 554 33.48 9.21 -56.10
C SER A 554 32.45 8.38 -55.33
N ILE A 555 32.74 8.04 -54.07
CA ILE A 555 31.84 7.26 -53.21
C ILE A 555 31.00 8.20 -52.33
N ARG A 556 31.60 9.27 -51.79
CA ARG A 556 30.88 10.24 -50.94
C ARG A 556 29.77 10.96 -51.71
N LEU A 557 30.04 11.40 -52.94
CA LEU A 557 29.08 12.14 -53.78
C LEU A 557 27.96 11.26 -54.36
N ARG A 558 28.03 9.93 -54.23
CA ARG A 558 26.92 9.04 -54.61
C ARG A 558 25.76 9.09 -53.63
N VAL A 559 26.00 9.52 -52.40
CA VAL A 559 24.97 9.60 -51.37
C VAL A 559 24.40 11.02 -51.38
N PRO A 560 23.11 11.20 -51.68
CA PRO A 560 22.49 12.52 -51.65
C PRO A 560 22.49 13.10 -50.23
N ASP A 561 22.59 14.42 -50.12
CA ASP A 561 22.51 15.13 -48.84
C ASP A 561 21.22 14.76 -48.08
N GLY A 562 21.34 14.51 -46.78
CA GLY A 562 20.22 14.15 -45.90
C GLY A 562 19.84 12.67 -45.91
N TRP A 563 20.68 11.80 -46.51
CA TRP A 563 20.55 10.33 -46.47
C TRP A 563 21.57 9.64 -45.54
N GLU A 564 22.27 10.40 -44.70
CA GLU A 564 23.37 9.90 -43.87
C GLU A 564 22.90 8.83 -42.87
N SER A 565 21.68 8.96 -42.36
CA SER A 565 21.07 7.95 -41.47
C SER A 565 20.94 6.57 -42.13
N ALA A 566 20.75 6.49 -43.45
CA ALA A 566 20.65 5.22 -44.17
C ALA A 566 22.01 4.49 -44.22
N ILE A 567 23.11 5.23 -44.30
CA ILE A 567 24.48 4.65 -44.24
C ILE A 567 24.76 4.07 -42.85
N LEU A 568 24.20 4.68 -41.80
CA LEU A 568 24.41 4.22 -40.43
C LEU A 568 23.64 2.94 -40.10
N ILE A 569 22.58 2.57 -40.84
CA ILE A 569 21.80 1.36 -40.54
C ILE A 569 22.68 0.09 -40.54
N PRO A 570 23.47 -0.23 -41.60
CA PRO A 570 24.39 -1.36 -41.56
C PRO A 570 25.40 -1.31 -40.41
N VAL A 571 25.87 -0.12 -40.04
CA VAL A 571 26.82 0.07 -38.93
C VAL A 571 26.16 -0.28 -37.60
N ILE A 572 24.94 0.22 -37.36
CA ILE A 572 24.16 -0.06 -36.16
C ILE A 572 23.88 -1.57 -36.05
N LEU A 573 23.47 -2.21 -37.15
CA LEU A 573 23.22 -3.66 -37.19
C LEU A 573 24.49 -4.46 -36.93
N PHE A 574 25.61 -4.06 -37.53
CA PHE A 574 26.90 -4.73 -37.34
C PHE A 574 27.42 -4.60 -35.92
N VAL A 575 27.41 -3.38 -35.35
CA VAL A 575 27.84 -3.15 -33.96
C VAL A 575 26.89 -3.85 -32.98
N GLY A 576 25.59 -3.84 -33.26
CA GLY A 576 24.58 -4.61 -32.52
C GLY A 576 24.89 -6.10 -32.49
N TRP A 577 25.04 -6.70 -33.66
CA TRP A 577 25.39 -8.10 -33.82
C TRP A 577 26.72 -8.42 -33.13
N LEU A 578 27.76 -7.62 -33.34
CA LEU A 578 29.07 -7.81 -32.74
C LEU A 578 29.00 -7.78 -31.21
N SER A 579 28.32 -6.79 -30.63
CA SER A 579 28.18 -6.64 -29.17
C SER A 579 27.51 -7.86 -28.54
N LEU A 580 26.41 -8.32 -29.15
CA LEU A 580 25.65 -9.48 -28.67
C LEU A 580 26.42 -10.79 -28.89
N TYR A 581 27.09 -10.94 -30.04
CA TYR A 581 27.93 -12.10 -30.35
C TYR A 581 29.11 -12.23 -29.38
N THR A 582 29.70 -11.10 -28.96
CA THR A 582 30.80 -11.10 -27.99
C THR A 582 30.35 -11.35 -26.55
N SER A 583 29.05 -11.33 -26.24
CA SER A 583 28.54 -11.40 -24.87
C SER A 583 29.05 -12.61 -24.07
N PRO A 584 28.99 -13.86 -24.58
CA PRO A 584 29.44 -15.03 -23.81
C PRO A 584 30.96 -15.02 -23.53
N TYR A 585 31.73 -14.44 -24.45
CA TYR A 585 33.18 -14.30 -24.29
C TYR A 585 33.51 -13.24 -23.23
N LEU A 586 32.77 -12.12 -23.22
CA LEU A 586 32.92 -11.10 -22.18
C LEU A 586 32.50 -11.63 -20.81
N GLU A 587 31.46 -12.45 -20.76
CA GLU A 587 30.98 -13.07 -19.52
C GLU A 587 32.03 -13.98 -18.88
N THR A 588 32.66 -14.81 -19.69
CA THR A 588 33.73 -15.71 -19.22
C THR A 588 35.01 -14.96 -18.86
N TRP A 589 35.40 -13.94 -19.63
CA TRP A 589 36.65 -13.20 -19.40
C TRP A 589 36.58 -12.25 -18.19
N PHE A 590 35.45 -11.59 -17.97
CA PHE A 590 35.34 -10.54 -16.94
C PHE A 590 34.57 -10.97 -15.69
N PHE A 591 33.65 -11.95 -15.79
CA PHE A 591 32.69 -12.25 -14.73
C PHE A 591 32.68 -13.72 -14.28
N GLY A 592 33.72 -14.50 -14.62
CA GLY A 592 33.85 -15.89 -14.18
C GLY A 592 32.79 -16.84 -14.72
N GLY A 593 32.05 -16.44 -15.77
CA GLY A 593 31.05 -17.27 -16.44
C GLY A 593 29.59 -17.04 -16.04
N ASP A 594 29.30 -16.24 -15.01
CA ASP A 594 27.93 -15.77 -14.71
C ASP A 594 27.96 -14.34 -14.15
N MET A 595 27.60 -13.37 -14.99
CA MET A 595 27.57 -11.97 -14.59
C MET A 595 26.55 -11.70 -13.47
N ARG A 596 25.45 -12.48 -13.39
CA ARG A 596 24.41 -12.30 -12.36
C ARG A 596 24.93 -12.74 -10.99
N MET A 597 25.70 -13.84 -10.96
CA MET A 597 26.33 -14.30 -9.73
C MET A 597 27.38 -13.29 -9.25
N TRP A 598 28.17 -12.72 -10.17
CA TRP A 598 29.10 -11.64 -9.84
C TRP A 598 28.39 -10.39 -9.30
N ILE A 599 27.29 -9.95 -9.93
CA ILE A 599 26.49 -8.80 -9.45
C ILE A 599 25.93 -9.07 -8.04
N SER A 600 25.41 -10.27 -7.80
CA SER A 600 24.80 -10.59 -6.50
C SER A 600 25.82 -10.83 -5.39
N HIS A 601 26.94 -11.48 -5.66
CA HIS A 601 27.94 -11.81 -4.64
C HIS A 601 28.97 -10.70 -4.41
N ASP A 602 29.52 -10.10 -5.48
CA ASP A 602 30.59 -9.10 -5.38
C ASP A 602 30.06 -7.68 -5.22
N LEU A 603 28.96 -7.34 -5.89
CA LEU A 603 28.32 -6.01 -5.72
C LEU A 603 27.23 -5.98 -4.64
N GLY A 604 26.75 -7.15 -4.19
CA GLY A 604 25.66 -7.24 -3.21
C GLY A 604 24.30 -6.79 -3.77
N ILE A 605 24.14 -6.77 -5.09
CA ILE A 605 22.96 -6.24 -5.77
C ILE A 605 22.08 -7.41 -6.22
N THR A 606 20.80 -7.42 -5.86
CA THR A 606 19.91 -8.51 -6.31
C THR A 606 19.56 -8.38 -7.80
N TYR A 607 19.39 -9.51 -8.46
CA TYR A 607 19.05 -9.57 -9.89
C TYR A 607 17.77 -10.39 -10.08
N ASP A 608 16.73 -9.73 -10.56
CA ASP A 608 15.49 -10.35 -11.02
C ASP A 608 15.50 -10.42 -12.56
N GLN A 609 15.03 -11.52 -13.14
CA GLN A 609 14.85 -11.62 -14.59
C GLN A 609 13.89 -10.54 -15.13
N ARG A 610 12.82 -10.25 -14.39
CA ARG A 610 11.84 -9.21 -14.68
C ARG A 610 12.15 -7.99 -13.83
N ASN A 611 12.81 -6.99 -14.42
CA ASN A 611 13.39 -5.88 -13.69
C ASN A 611 13.16 -4.51 -14.36
N ALA A 612 13.64 -3.46 -13.70
CA ALA A 612 13.51 -2.10 -14.17
C ALA A 612 14.26 -1.80 -15.49
N LEU A 613 15.34 -2.53 -15.82
CA LEU A 613 16.01 -2.43 -17.13
C LEU A 613 15.09 -2.84 -18.27
N VAL A 614 14.49 -4.04 -18.16
CA VAL A 614 13.58 -4.57 -19.19
C VAL A 614 12.41 -3.60 -19.41
N VAL A 615 11.89 -3.04 -18.32
CA VAL A 615 10.80 -2.06 -18.37
C VAL A 615 11.27 -0.76 -19.01
N GLY A 616 12.42 -0.23 -18.61
CA GLY A 616 13.01 0.97 -19.24
C GLY A 616 13.19 0.82 -20.75
N LEU A 617 13.61 -0.35 -21.21
CA LEU A 617 13.73 -0.68 -22.64
C LEU A 617 12.37 -0.72 -23.35
N ALA A 618 11.43 -1.53 -22.85
CA ALA A 618 10.13 -1.74 -23.50
C ALA A 618 9.23 -0.50 -23.44
N MET A 619 9.16 0.13 -22.27
CA MET A 619 8.38 1.34 -22.02
C MET A 619 9.01 2.56 -22.69
N GLY A 620 10.35 2.65 -22.67
CA GLY A 620 11.06 3.69 -23.41
C GLY A 620 10.73 3.62 -24.90
N PHE A 621 10.79 2.42 -25.49
CA PHE A 621 10.37 2.19 -26.87
C PHE A 621 8.93 2.61 -27.15
N ALA A 622 7.99 2.32 -26.24
CA ALA A 622 6.58 2.69 -26.37
C ALA A 622 6.31 4.20 -26.28
N VAL A 623 7.18 4.97 -25.62
CA VAL A 623 7.02 6.42 -25.40
C VAL A 623 7.75 7.26 -26.46
N ILE A 624 8.74 6.69 -27.16
CA ILE A 624 9.49 7.37 -28.23
C ILE A 624 8.58 8.06 -29.26
N PRO A 625 7.56 7.40 -29.86
CA PRO A 625 6.74 8.02 -30.90
C PRO A 625 6.07 9.31 -30.45
N ASN A 626 5.53 9.33 -29.23
CA ASN A 626 4.82 10.46 -28.66
C ASN A 626 5.75 11.67 -28.47
N ILE A 627 6.95 11.44 -27.91
CA ILE A 627 7.95 12.49 -27.74
C ILE A 627 8.44 12.97 -29.12
N TYR A 628 8.76 12.03 -30.01
CA TYR A 628 9.29 12.31 -31.34
C TYR A 628 8.33 13.19 -32.16
N SER A 629 7.05 12.80 -32.27
CA SER A 629 6.10 13.51 -33.13
C SER A 629 5.89 14.95 -32.68
N ILE A 630 5.73 15.17 -31.37
CA ILE A 630 5.51 16.50 -30.81
C ILE A 630 6.78 17.35 -30.90
N ALA A 631 7.95 16.77 -30.63
CA ALA A 631 9.23 17.47 -30.73
C ALA A 631 9.56 17.83 -32.20
N GLU A 632 9.26 16.95 -33.15
CA GLU A 632 9.51 17.17 -34.58
C GLU A 632 8.64 18.31 -35.11
N ASP A 633 7.35 18.31 -34.77
CA ASP A 633 6.44 19.40 -35.13
C ASP A 633 6.87 20.73 -34.50
N ALA A 634 7.39 20.71 -33.26
CA ALA A 634 7.92 21.90 -32.61
C ALA A 634 9.15 22.47 -33.33
N VAL A 635 10.08 21.62 -33.77
CA VAL A 635 11.26 22.02 -34.54
C VAL A 635 10.87 22.52 -35.93
N PHE A 636 9.93 21.87 -36.59
CA PHE A 636 9.48 22.23 -37.93
C PHE A 636 8.65 23.52 -37.96
N SER A 637 8.01 23.88 -36.84
CA SER A 637 7.23 25.11 -36.68
C SER A 637 8.09 26.37 -36.54
N VAL A 638 9.41 26.24 -36.42
CA VAL A 638 10.32 27.39 -36.36
C VAL A 638 10.26 28.18 -37.68
N PRO A 639 10.03 29.50 -37.64
CA PRO A 639 9.94 30.32 -38.85
C PRO A 639 11.17 30.20 -39.74
N ARG A 640 10.97 29.91 -41.04
CA ARG A 640 12.06 29.79 -42.02
C ARG A 640 12.90 31.05 -42.17
N GLY A 641 12.35 32.22 -41.85
CA GLY A 641 13.09 33.48 -41.87
C GLY A 641 14.26 33.49 -40.89
N LEU A 642 14.10 32.89 -39.70
CA LEU A 642 15.16 32.82 -38.68
C LEU A 642 16.29 31.88 -39.12
N THR A 643 15.94 30.75 -39.73
CA THR A 643 16.93 29.78 -40.21
C THR A 643 17.70 30.30 -41.42
N LEU A 644 17.00 30.85 -42.41
CA LEU A 644 17.64 31.44 -43.59
C LEU A 644 18.49 32.67 -43.24
N GLY A 645 18.02 33.51 -42.30
CA GLY A 645 18.78 34.66 -41.82
C GLY A 645 20.10 34.26 -41.14
N SER A 646 20.07 33.24 -40.28
CA SER A 646 21.28 32.69 -39.65
C SER A 646 22.27 32.14 -40.68
N LEU A 647 21.78 31.35 -41.65
CA LEU A 647 22.63 30.81 -42.72
C LEU A 647 23.22 31.92 -43.61
N ALA A 648 22.46 32.98 -43.89
CA ALA A 648 22.93 34.12 -44.68
C ALA A 648 24.04 34.92 -43.98
N LEU A 649 24.10 34.88 -42.64
CA LEU A 649 25.20 35.45 -41.85
C LEU A 649 26.45 34.55 -41.80
N GLY A 650 26.49 33.46 -42.58
CA GLY A 650 27.62 32.54 -42.65
C GLY A 650 27.65 31.48 -41.55
N ALA A 651 26.57 31.34 -40.76
CA ALA A 651 26.49 30.27 -39.77
C ALA A 651 26.35 28.89 -40.44
N THR A 652 26.99 27.88 -39.88
CA THR A 652 26.81 26.49 -40.32
C THR A 652 25.41 25.96 -39.97
N PRO A 653 24.91 24.91 -40.65
CA PRO A 653 23.66 24.26 -40.28
C PRO A 653 23.63 23.79 -38.80
N TRP A 654 24.75 23.27 -38.29
CA TRP A 654 24.88 22.89 -36.88
C TRP A 654 24.78 24.09 -35.92
N GLN A 655 25.44 25.21 -36.24
CA GLN A 655 25.34 26.44 -35.43
C GLN A 655 23.92 27.03 -35.47
N THR A 656 23.28 27.01 -36.63
CA THR A 656 21.90 27.49 -36.80
C THR A 656 20.93 26.61 -36.01
N MET A 657 21.09 25.28 -36.08
CA MET A 657 20.28 24.35 -35.32
C MET A 657 20.43 24.57 -33.80
N THR A 658 21.65 24.61 -33.29
CA THR A 658 21.93 24.71 -31.84
C THR A 658 21.55 26.06 -31.25
N ARG A 659 21.84 27.17 -31.95
CA ARG A 659 21.68 28.52 -31.40
C ARG A 659 20.35 29.19 -31.73
N VAL A 660 19.69 28.77 -32.81
CA VAL A 660 18.43 29.38 -33.27
C VAL A 660 17.30 28.39 -33.14
N VAL A 661 17.36 27.26 -33.86
CA VAL A 661 16.22 26.34 -33.99
C VAL A 661 15.86 25.68 -32.66
N ILE A 662 16.81 25.05 -31.97
CA ILE A 662 16.56 24.38 -30.69
C ILE A 662 16.10 25.39 -29.64
N LEU A 663 16.67 26.59 -29.63
CA LEU A 663 16.27 27.64 -28.68
C LEU A 663 14.81 28.04 -28.88
N THR A 664 14.40 28.30 -30.12
CA THR A 664 13.01 28.65 -30.48
C THR A 664 12.04 27.48 -30.28
N ALA A 665 12.47 26.25 -30.56
CA ALA A 665 11.66 25.03 -30.41
C ALA A 665 11.61 24.48 -28.98
N SER A 666 12.49 24.96 -28.07
CA SER A 666 12.63 24.45 -26.70
C SER A 666 11.33 24.36 -25.89
N PRO A 667 10.35 25.30 -25.99
CA PRO A 667 9.08 25.14 -25.27
C PRO A 667 8.30 23.91 -25.73
N GLY A 668 8.30 23.63 -27.05
CA GLY A 668 7.59 22.50 -27.63
C GLY A 668 8.29 21.16 -27.34
N ILE A 669 9.62 21.13 -27.41
CA ILE A 669 10.41 19.94 -27.03
C ILE A 669 10.20 19.59 -25.55
N PHE A 670 10.20 20.60 -24.67
CA PHE A 670 9.92 20.38 -23.25
C PHE A 670 8.50 19.84 -23.03
N SER A 671 7.49 20.38 -23.72
CA SER A 671 6.13 19.84 -23.66
C SER A 671 6.05 18.40 -24.16
N ALA A 672 6.78 18.03 -25.23
CA ALA A 672 6.85 16.67 -25.73
C ALA A 672 7.40 15.70 -24.66
N LEU A 673 8.48 16.08 -23.99
CA LEU A 673 9.09 15.28 -22.91
C LEU A 673 8.13 15.09 -21.72
N MET A 674 7.44 16.16 -21.31
CA MET A 674 6.50 16.09 -20.18
C MET A 674 5.28 15.22 -20.50
N ILE A 675 4.73 15.33 -21.72
CA ILE A 675 3.62 14.47 -22.18
C ILE A 675 4.08 13.00 -22.25
N GLY A 676 5.29 12.75 -22.75
CA GLY A 676 5.89 11.42 -22.76
C GLY A 676 6.06 10.84 -21.35
N MET A 677 6.56 11.64 -20.40
CA MET A 677 6.69 11.23 -18.99
C MET A 677 5.32 10.97 -18.35
N GLY A 678 4.31 11.78 -18.63
CA GLY A 678 2.94 11.55 -18.15
C GLY A 678 2.36 10.23 -18.65
N ARG A 679 2.56 9.90 -19.92
CA ARG A 679 2.20 8.59 -20.49
C ARG A 679 2.97 7.46 -19.82
N ALA A 680 4.27 7.65 -19.59
CA ALA A 680 5.10 6.67 -18.91
C ALA A 680 4.55 6.39 -17.49
N VAL A 681 4.28 7.42 -16.68
CA VAL A 681 3.73 7.23 -15.34
C VAL A 681 2.39 6.49 -15.32
N GLY A 682 1.55 6.67 -16.35
CA GLY A 682 0.29 5.95 -16.51
C GLY A 682 0.42 4.54 -17.12
N GLU A 683 1.61 4.10 -17.52
CA GLU A 683 1.79 2.81 -18.19
C GLU A 683 1.45 1.65 -17.24
N THR A 684 0.50 0.82 -17.68
CA THR A 684 -0.07 -0.24 -16.85
C THR A 684 0.38 -1.62 -17.32
N MET A 685 0.33 -1.88 -18.63
CA MET A 685 0.43 -3.24 -19.16
C MET A 685 1.87 -3.70 -19.36
N ILE A 686 2.74 -2.80 -19.84
CA ILE A 686 4.17 -3.12 -19.96
C ILE A 686 4.75 -3.43 -18.58
N VAL A 687 4.43 -2.58 -17.61
CA VAL A 687 4.89 -2.72 -16.22
C VAL A 687 4.38 -4.02 -15.61
N LEU A 688 3.07 -4.27 -15.66
CA LEU A 688 2.45 -5.46 -15.08
C LEU A 688 3.11 -6.76 -15.54
N MET A 689 3.52 -6.83 -16.82
CA MET A 689 4.10 -8.03 -17.41
C MET A 689 5.62 -8.14 -17.24
N ALA A 690 6.33 -7.02 -17.09
CA ALA A 690 7.79 -6.98 -17.19
C ALA A 690 8.54 -6.70 -15.88
N THR A 691 7.87 -6.32 -14.78
CA THR A 691 8.55 -5.89 -13.53
C THR A 691 8.59 -6.92 -12.39
N GLY A 692 7.98 -8.09 -12.56
CA GLY A 692 7.84 -9.07 -11.47
C GLY A 692 6.85 -8.67 -10.36
N ASN A 693 6.34 -7.44 -10.37
CA ASN A 693 5.35 -6.87 -9.43
C ASN A 693 5.77 -6.87 -7.94
N THR A 694 7.07 -6.73 -7.66
CA THR A 694 7.60 -6.65 -6.29
C THR A 694 7.62 -5.19 -5.80
N PRO A 695 6.92 -4.83 -4.71
CA PRO A 695 6.84 -3.45 -4.21
C PRO A 695 8.08 -3.06 -3.37
N VAL A 696 9.27 -3.05 -3.99
CA VAL A 696 10.54 -2.64 -3.38
C VAL A 696 10.88 -1.17 -3.64
N MET A 697 11.65 -0.57 -2.73
CA MET A 697 12.02 0.86 -2.76
C MET A 697 13.51 1.11 -3.07
N GLU A 698 14.14 0.21 -3.81
CA GLU A 698 15.54 0.35 -4.20
C GLU A 698 15.66 0.91 -5.63
N MET A 699 16.62 1.82 -5.83
CA MET A 699 16.96 2.39 -7.15
C MET A 699 17.80 1.43 -8.00
N ASN A 700 17.90 0.15 -7.63
CA ASN A 700 18.61 -0.84 -8.41
C ASN A 700 17.88 -1.09 -9.75
N LEU A 701 18.65 -1.06 -10.84
CA LEU A 701 18.19 -1.29 -12.21
C LEU A 701 17.81 -2.77 -12.47
N PHE A 702 18.41 -3.69 -11.71
CA PHE A 702 18.25 -5.14 -11.88
C PHE A 702 17.15 -5.76 -11.03
N GLU A 703 16.43 -4.96 -10.26
CA GLU A 703 15.31 -5.41 -9.43
C GLU A 703 13.96 -5.07 -10.05
N GLY A 704 12.96 -5.86 -9.64
CA GLY A 704 11.56 -5.60 -9.91
C GLY A 704 11.05 -4.27 -9.32
N LEU A 705 9.79 -3.97 -9.66
CA LEU A 705 9.03 -2.88 -9.07
C LEU A 705 7.52 -3.15 -9.19
N ARG A 706 6.71 -2.44 -8.41
CA ARG A 706 5.26 -2.42 -8.56
C ARG A 706 4.79 -0.98 -8.69
N THR A 707 4.03 -0.65 -9.73
CA THR A 707 3.48 0.70 -9.92
C THR A 707 2.08 0.81 -9.35
N LEU A 708 1.62 2.03 -9.10
CA LEU A 708 0.24 2.29 -8.68
C LEU A 708 -0.76 1.75 -9.71
N ALA A 709 -0.46 1.90 -11.01
CA ALA A 709 -1.37 1.49 -12.08
C ALA A 709 -1.48 -0.03 -12.19
N ALA A 710 -0.33 -0.72 -12.15
CA ALA A 710 -0.29 -2.19 -12.13
C ALA A 710 -0.95 -2.74 -10.85
N ASN A 711 -0.76 -2.07 -9.70
CA ASN A 711 -1.39 -2.47 -8.45
C ASN A 711 -2.92 -2.42 -8.52
N VAL A 712 -3.47 -1.32 -9.02
CA VAL A 712 -4.92 -1.17 -9.23
C VAL A 712 -5.43 -2.23 -10.21
N ALA A 713 -4.74 -2.47 -11.33
CA ALA A 713 -5.17 -3.46 -12.32
C ALA A 713 -5.23 -4.90 -11.77
N VAL A 714 -4.31 -5.27 -10.88
CA VAL A 714 -4.22 -6.62 -10.31
C VAL A 714 -5.18 -6.83 -9.15
N GLU A 715 -5.25 -5.89 -8.22
CA GLU A 715 -5.94 -6.12 -6.94
C GLU A 715 -7.38 -5.65 -6.93
N MET A 716 -7.77 -4.76 -7.83
CA MET A 716 -9.14 -4.24 -7.88
C MET A 716 -10.18 -5.34 -8.11
N PRO A 717 -9.99 -6.32 -9.02
CA PRO A 717 -10.95 -7.41 -9.22
C PRO A 717 -11.10 -8.34 -7.99
N GLU A 718 -10.07 -8.44 -7.16
CA GLU A 718 -10.01 -9.35 -6.00
C GLU A 718 -10.46 -8.68 -4.68
N SER A 719 -10.64 -7.36 -4.68
CA SER A 719 -10.94 -6.59 -3.47
C SER A 719 -12.44 -6.58 -3.13
N GLU A 720 -12.76 -6.72 -1.85
CA GLU A 720 -14.14 -6.63 -1.36
C GLU A 720 -14.71 -5.22 -1.56
N VAL A 721 -15.84 -5.12 -2.26
CA VAL A 721 -16.47 -3.83 -2.58
C VAL A 721 -16.84 -3.09 -1.31
N GLY A 722 -16.30 -1.86 -1.17
CA GLY A 722 -16.58 -0.98 -0.04
C GLY A 722 -15.65 -1.16 1.17
N GLY A 723 -14.81 -2.20 1.20
CA GLY A 723 -13.80 -2.41 2.23
C GLY A 723 -12.64 -1.39 2.16
N SER A 724 -11.79 -1.39 3.19
CA SER A 724 -10.66 -0.46 3.26
C SER A 724 -9.66 -0.65 2.13
N HIS A 725 -9.32 -1.92 1.80
CA HIS A 725 -8.41 -2.24 0.70
C HIS A 725 -8.94 -1.70 -0.65
N TYR A 726 -10.21 -1.98 -0.96
CA TYR A 726 -10.89 -1.44 -2.14
C TYR A 726 -10.76 0.09 -2.22
N ARG A 727 -11.08 0.82 -1.15
CA ARG A 727 -10.98 2.28 -1.15
C ARG A 727 -9.54 2.79 -1.25
N VAL A 728 -8.55 2.06 -0.72
CA VAL A 728 -7.13 2.42 -0.87
C VAL A 728 -6.65 2.23 -2.33
N LEU A 729 -7.21 1.27 -3.07
CA LEU A 729 -6.97 1.17 -4.52
C LEU A 729 -7.55 2.37 -5.27
N PHE A 730 -8.73 2.86 -4.89
CA PHE A 730 -9.26 4.14 -5.42
C PHE A 730 -8.39 5.34 -5.05
N LEU A 731 -7.83 5.35 -3.83
CA LEU A 731 -6.87 6.37 -3.42
C LEU A 731 -5.60 6.30 -4.28
N SER A 732 -5.12 5.11 -4.62
CA SER A 732 -3.99 4.92 -5.54
C SER A 732 -4.29 5.52 -6.93
N ALA A 733 -5.50 5.30 -7.44
CA ALA A 733 -5.96 5.89 -8.69
C ALA A 733 -6.10 7.43 -8.59
N LEU A 734 -6.58 7.95 -7.46
CA LEU A 734 -6.66 9.39 -7.19
C LEU A 734 -5.27 10.03 -7.14
N VAL A 735 -4.29 9.37 -6.51
CA VAL A 735 -2.89 9.81 -6.46
C VAL A 735 -2.29 9.87 -7.87
N LEU A 736 -2.51 8.84 -8.69
CA LEU A 736 -2.08 8.83 -10.10
C LEU A 736 -2.71 9.95 -10.92
N LEU A 737 -4.02 10.16 -10.76
CA LEU A 737 -4.75 11.22 -11.44
C LEU A 737 -4.21 12.60 -11.03
N LEU A 738 -4.01 12.83 -9.73
CA LEU A 738 -3.46 14.07 -9.19
C LEU A 738 -2.04 14.32 -9.68
N PHE A 739 -1.20 13.29 -9.67
CA PHE A 739 0.17 13.37 -10.21
C PHE A 739 0.17 13.76 -11.69
N THR A 740 -0.65 13.08 -12.50
CA THR A 740 -0.75 13.35 -13.94
C THR A 740 -1.27 14.77 -14.19
N PHE A 741 -2.27 15.21 -13.42
CA PHE A 741 -2.79 16.56 -13.48
C PHE A 741 -1.73 17.62 -13.13
N ILE A 742 -0.98 17.41 -12.05
CA ILE A 742 0.10 18.31 -11.62
C ILE A 742 1.19 18.39 -12.70
N MET A 743 1.63 17.24 -13.23
CA MET A 743 2.68 17.19 -14.25
C MET A 743 2.25 17.87 -15.55
N ASN A 744 1.03 17.63 -16.02
CA ASN A 744 0.48 18.29 -17.20
C ASN A 744 0.32 19.81 -16.98
N THR A 745 -0.12 20.21 -15.79
CA THR A 745 -0.23 21.64 -15.44
C THR A 745 1.14 22.30 -15.41
N LEU A 746 2.15 21.64 -14.81
CA LEU A 746 3.52 22.13 -14.77
C LEU A 746 4.11 22.25 -16.18
N ALA A 747 3.86 21.27 -17.05
CA ALA A 747 4.27 21.30 -18.45
C ALA A 747 3.70 22.53 -19.18
N GLU A 748 2.42 22.81 -18.98
CA GLU A 748 1.74 23.96 -19.58
C GLU A 748 2.29 25.30 -19.05
N LEU A 749 2.47 25.41 -17.73
CA LEU A 749 3.04 26.60 -17.09
C LEU A 749 4.45 26.90 -17.61
N ILE A 750 5.30 25.88 -17.73
CA ILE A 750 6.65 26.03 -18.28
C ILE A 750 6.59 26.42 -19.76
N ARG A 751 5.72 25.78 -20.55
CA ARG A 751 5.52 26.12 -21.96
C ARG A 751 5.15 27.59 -22.16
N GLN A 752 4.19 28.10 -21.39
CA GLN A 752 3.78 29.50 -21.45
C GLN A 752 4.89 30.46 -21.04
N ARG A 753 5.62 30.14 -19.97
CA ARG A 753 6.75 30.96 -19.49
C ARG A 753 7.86 31.04 -20.53
N LEU A 754 8.23 29.92 -21.15
CA LEU A 754 9.26 29.88 -22.18
C LEU A 754 8.80 30.60 -23.46
N ARG A 755 7.55 30.41 -23.89
CA ARG A 755 7.00 31.13 -25.05
C ARG A 755 7.03 32.64 -24.85
N LYS A 756 6.66 33.14 -23.66
CA LYS A 756 6.72 34.57 -23.34
C LYS A 756 8.15 35.11 -23.32
N LYS A 757 9.12 34.31 -22.84
CA LYS A 757 10.54 34.68 -22.81
C LYS A 757 11.14 34.80 -24.21
N TYR A 758 10.70 33.93 -25.14
CA TYR A 758 11.25 33.85 -26.50
C TYR A 758 10.38 34.50 -27.57
N SER A 759 9.19 35.01 -27.24
CA SER A 759 8.34 35.75 -28.19
C SER A 759 8.89 37.13 -28.56
N SER A 760 9.94 37.60 -27.88
CA SER A 760 10.65 38.85 -28.17
C SER A 760 11.91 38.67 -29.03
N LEU A 761 12.26 37.41 -29.38
CA LEU A 761 13.26 37.06 -30.39
C LEU A 761 12.54 36.81 -31.71
#